data_AF-A0A0T6LQP3-F1
#
_entry.id   AF-A0A0T6LQP3-F1
#
_cell.length_a   1.000
_cell.length_b   1.000
_cell.length_c   1.000
_cell.angle_alpha   90.00
_cell.angle_beta   90.00
_cell.angle_gamma   90.00
#
_symmetry.space_group_name_H-M   'P 1'
#
loop_
_entity.id
_entity.type
_entity.pdbx_description
1 polymer ?
#
loop_
_entity_poly.entity_id
_entity_poly.type
_entity_poly.pdbx_seq_one_letter_code
_entity_poly.pdbx_strand_id
1 'polypeptide(L)'
;MSTYPRRQVLGAAAGVAAVAAVPLAAGHASAAPSSATRSAATDPAWGTVPDPVVVPLEAYFDNDAIDTADARGGNFDGSGYTFPGEELPAGRVEVNGVPFAFPSSAAGANNNVVAMGQRIDIPKARYLSALFLTAGSYGHASGLATVHYADGSTSTGGVSGPDWYGAGGRLSAPYRYRPDGTKDEHQVGLGTSDLYIDPQREAVAITLPVTNPAQEYKTSLHVFALTLQPAATGRAVLLRDAHSTVSLLEDSGAQSVEATVINAGSVAILAGDELTVSVQVPGARTVQPAPITRLEPGEEVRVRVGIRNRVGVRPGTVQDGRVVAAGTGGTAASSARQLTLGVGDYQPTDASLSQHQAPYWFHGAKFGIFIHWGVYSVPAWAPVGKQYAEWYWDQMQNPNNPAHAYHAEKYGTDFAYDDFIPMFTAQRFNPRSWVELFRDAGAQYHVLTSKHHEGFALWDTKVSDRNSVKMGPRRDLVKELFDASRAYTPELHRGLYFSMPEWFNPDNPWMGHAPRNPYTLEPVPYTGYTAGKDYVKDVQAAQMLELIHRYDTQIMWCDIGGVNDSYNVFAEYFNHGKNRPKPYEVTVNNRGGIPIHDFTTPEYTTYDNTVVAKWESSRGLDPYSYGYNQATPDDMYMTAEAIVHSLVDIVSKNGNFLLDIGPRADGTIPEVMQTRLRETGEWLAVNGEAIYDTTYWARMAQLGEDLRFTVRQNEAFYIHSLAAPGAKLTVEAPVPIRSGDKVTLLGYKRPLTWTVRNGALVIDVPEAARKAGKHVWVFKVEWQN
;
A
#
# COMPACT_ATOMS: atom_id res chain seq x y z
N MET A 1 26.99 4.15 -7.90
CA MET A 1 27.23 4.75 -9.24
C MET A 1 26.13 4.26 -10.17
N SER A 2 25.16 5.12 -10.47
CA SER A 2 24.28 4.98 -11.63
C SER A 2 24.37 6.32 -12.35
N THR A 3 25.10 6.34 -13.46
CA THR A 3 25.33 7.54 -14.27
C THR A 3 24.33 7.53 -15.41
N TYR A 4 23.19 8.21 -15.24
CA TYR A 4 22.31 8.55 -16.36
C TYR A 4 22.82 9.84 -17.02
N PRO A 5 23.10 9.85 -18.34
CA PRO A 5 23.51 11.06 -19.02
C PRO A 5 22.29 11.97 -19.26
N ARG A 6 22.44 13.24 -18.84
CA ARG A 6 21.55 14.35 -19.22
C ARG A 6 21.44 14.42 -20.75
N ARG A 7 20.27 14.11 -21.32
CA ARG A 7 19.94 14.49 -22.70
C ARG A 7 19.22 15.84 -22.69
N GLN A 8 19.83 16.78 -23.40
CA GLN A 8 19.29 18.11 -23.64
C GLN A 8 18.00 18.04 -24.46
N VAL A 9 16.99 18.77 -24.00
CA VAL A 9 15.79 19.10 -24.77
C VAL A 9 16.20 20.09 -25.86
N LEU A 10 16.21 19.66 -27.12
CA LEU A 10 16.33 20.54 -28.28
C LEU A 10 14.95 20.72 -28.90
N GLY A 11 14.57 21.99 -29.06
CA GLY A 11 13.28 22.43 -29.57
C GLY A 11 13.02 22.04 -31.02
N ALA A 12 11.73 21.87 -31.30
CA ALA A 12 11.19 21.59 -32.62
C ALA A 12 11.55 22.69 -33.64
N ALA A 13 12.08 22.26 -34.78
CA ALA A 13 12.13 23.06 -36.00
C ALA A 13 11.22 22.42 -37.06
N ALA A 14 10.45 23.27 -37.73
CA ALA A 14 9.40 22.96 -38.68
C ALA A 14 9.89 22.14 -39.90
N GLY A 15 9.07 21.17 -40.32
CA GLY A 15 9.20 20.44 -41.57
C GLY A 15 7.91 20.57 -42.38
N VAL A 16 8.06 21.11 -43.58
CA VAL A 16 7.02 21.55 -44.55
C VAL A 16 6.16 20.37 -45.05
N ALA A 17 4.84 20.52 -44.97
CA ALA A 17 3.88 19.64 -45.63
C ALA A 17 3.70 20.05 -47.11
N ALA A 18 3.91 19.11 -48.02
CA ALA A 18 3.60 19.27 -49.43
C ALA A 18 2.10 19.09 -49.68
N VAL A 19 1.53 20.08 -50.35
CA VAL A 19 0.13 20.21 -50.74
C VAL A 19 -0.17 19.33 -51.95
N ALA A 20 -1.23 18.53 -51.88
CA ALA A 20 -1.96 18.08 -53.07
C ALA A 20 -3.43 18.50 -52.91
N ALA A 21 -3.87 19.37 -53.80
CA ALA A 21 -5.19 20.00 -53.82
C ALA A 21 -6.03 19.43 -54.96
N VAL A 22 -7.29 19.03 -54.71
CA VAL A 22 -8.38 18.81 -55.68
C VAL A 22 -9.72 19.00 -54.91
N PRO A 23 -10.79 19.59 -55.48
CA PRO A 23 -11.42 20.79 -54.93
C PRO A 23 -12.76 20.59 -54.20
N LEU A 24 -13.05 21.57 -53.35
CA LEU A 24 -14.34 21.85 -52.73
C LEU A 24 -15.34 22.40 -53.76
N ALA A 25 -16.50 21.74 -53.89
CA ALA A 25 -17.72 22.37 -54.36
C ALA A 25 -18.57 22.73 -53.13
N ALA A 26 -18.76 24.03 -52.91
CA ALA A 26 -19.54 24.58 -51.81
C ALA A 26 -21.03 24.62 -52.19
N GLY A 27 -21.85 23.88 -51.44
CA GLY A 27 -23.30 24.07 -51.36
C GLY A 27 -23.65 24.62 -49.99
N HIS A 28 -24.01 25.90 -49.92
CA HIS A 28 -24.50 26.55 -48.70
C HIS A 28 -25.96 26.15 -48.44
N ALA A 29 -26.24 25.65 -47.24
CA ALA A 29 -27.57 25.75 -46.64
C ALA A 29 -27.44 25.74 -45.11
N SER A 30 -27.57 26.92 -44.49
CA SER A 30 -27.80 27.04 -43.06
C SER A 30 -29.22 26.58 -42.75
N ALA A 31 -29.36 25.49 -42.01
CA ALA A 31 -30.61 25.13 -41.35
C ALA A 31 -30.35 25.10 -39.85
N ALA A 32 -30.88 26.10 -39.14
CA ALA A 32 -31.03 26.05 -37.69
C ALA A 32 -32.00 24.91 -37.33
N PRO A 33 -31.70 24.05 -36.35
CA PRO A 33 -32.72 23.22 -35.75
C PRO A 33 -33.38 23.98 -34.60
N SER A 34 -34.70 23.97 -34.67
CA SER A 34 -35.69 24.41 -33.72
C SER A 34 -35.41 24.01 -32.26
N SER A 35 -35.90 24.85 -31.37
CA SER A 35 -36.18 24.54 -29.97
C SER A 35 -37.11 23.33 -29.88
N ALA A 36 -36.54 22.13 -29.81
CA ALA A 36 -37.26 20.96 -29.34
C ALA A 36 -37.33 21.06 -27.81
N THR A 37 -38.50 21.42 -27.31
CA THR A 37 -38.96 21.12 -25.95
C THR A 37 -38.49 19.71 -25.58
N ARG A 38 -37.60 19.62 -24.58
CA ARG A 38 -37.28 18.36 -23.92
C ARG A 38 -38.56 17.81 -23.33
N SER A 39 -39.18 16.88 -24.06
CA SER A 39 -40.02 15.87 -23.45
C SER A 39 -39.17 15.22 -22.36
N ALA A 40 -39.58 15.39 -21.10
CA ALA A 40 -39.05 14.64 -19.98
C ALA A 40 -39.39 13.16 -20.23
N ALA A 41 -38.51 12.46 -20.94
CA ALA A 41 -38.56 11.02 -21.03
C ALA A 41 -38.23 10.48 -19.64
N THR A 42 -39.27 10.07 -18.93
CA THR A 42 -39.21 9.13 -17.83
C THR A 42 -38.58 7.84 -18.33
N ASP A 43 -37.30 7.63 -18.06
CA ASP A 43 -36.74 6.28 -17.93
C ASP A 43 -36.20 6.12 -16.51
N PRO A 44 -37.04 5.72 -15.55
CA PRO A 44 -36.69 5.70 -14.13
C PRO A 44 -36.13 4.36 -13.67
N ALA A 45 -35.83 3.41 -14.57
CA ALA A 45 -35.40 2.08 -14.18
C ALA A 45 -33.88 1.90 -14.32
N TRP A 46 -33.24 1.47 -13.24
CA TRP A 46 -31.85 0.99 -13.25
C TRP A 46 -31.74 -0.23 -14.17
N GLY A 47 -30.77 -0.22 -15.07
CA GLY A 47 -30.45 -1.30 -15.98
C GLY A 47 -29.71 -2.44 -15.30
N THR A 48 -29.84 -3.64 -15.86
CA THR A 48 -29.16 -4.84 -15.37
C THR A 48 -27.71 -4.89 -15.83
N VAL A 49 -26.80 -5.19 -14.92
CA VAL A 49 -25.39 -5.47 -15.24
C VAL A 49 -25.28 -6.92 -15.72
N PRO A 50 -24.67 -7.19 -16.89
CA PRO A 50 -24.46 -8.56 -17.35
C PRO A 50 -23.51 -9.34 -16.43
N ASP A 51 -23.72 -10.66 -16.37
CA ASP A 51 -22.87 -11.55 -15.59
C ASP A 51 -21.40 -11.52 -16.07
N PRO A 52 -20.42 -11.66 -15.15
CA PRO A 52 -19.01 -11.77 -15.52
C PRO A 52 -18.73 -12.93 -16.48
N VAL A 53 -17.80 -12.72 -17.41
CA VAL A 53 -17.38 -13.69 -18.42
C VAL A 53 -16.05 -14.31 -18.00
N VAL A 54 -16.09 -15.57 -17.56
CA VAL A 54 -14.87 -16.35 -17.25
C VAL A 54 -14.16 -16.70 -18.56
N VAL A 55 -12.87 -16.37 -18.67
CA VAL A 55 -12.07 -16.65 -19.86
C VAL A 55 -11.28 -17.95 -19.65
N PRO A 56 -11.48 -18.98 -20.48
CA PRO A 56 -10.71 -20.22 -20.40
C PRO A 56 -9.26 -19.97 -20.80
N LEU A 57 -8.33 -20.27 -19.90
CA LEU A 57 -6.89 -20.06 -20.11
C LEU A 57 -6.13 -21.35 -20.44
N GLU A 58 -6.79 -22.50 -20.50
CA GLU A 58 -6.17 -23.82 -20.66
C GLU A 58 -5.35 -23.93 -21.95
N ALA A 59 -5.78 -23.26 -23.02
CA ALA A 59 -5.06 -23.22 -24.29
C ALA A 59 -3.77 -22.37 -24.25
N TYR A 60 -3.60 -21.56 -23.21
CA TYR A 60 -2.48 -20.64 -23.03
C TYR A 60 -1.49 -21.09 -21.95
N PHE A 61 -1.83 -22.08 -21.12
CA PHE A 61 -0.97 -22.54 -20.04
C PHE A 61 0.35 -23.09 -20.58
N ASP A 62 1.45 -22.50 -20.12
CA ASP A 62 2.82 -22.79 -20.57
C ASP A 62 3.76 -23.19 -19.43
N ASN A 63 3.26 -23.24 -18.19
CA ASN A 63 4.03 -23.62 -17.02
C ASN A 63 3.20 -24.47 -16.04
N ASP A 64 3.88 -25.38 -15.35
CA ASP A 64 3.32 -26.23 -14.30
C ASP A 64 3.71 -25.66 -12.93
N ALA A 65 2.77 -24.98 -12.27
CA ALA A 65 3.00 -24.28 -11.01
C ALA A 65 2.38 -24.97 -9.79
N ILE A 66 1.55 -26.00 -9.98
CA ILE A 66 0.73 -26.63 -8.95
C ILE A 66 0.98 -28.14 -8.99
N ASP A 67 1.59 -28.66 -7.93
CA ASP A 67 1.72 -30.10 -7.70
C ASP A 67 0.66 -30.57 -6.70
N THR A 68 0.46 -31.88 -6.59
CA THR A 68 -0.35 -32.48 -5.49
C THR A 68 0.44 -33.54 -4.78
N ALA A 69 -0.04 -34.04 -3.64
CA ALA A 69 0.56 -35.16 -2.90
C ALA A 69 0.87 -36.44 -3.72
N ASP A 70 0.24 -36.65 -4.88
CA ASP A 70 0.44 -37.82 -5.75
C ASP A 70 1.00 -37.47 -7.15
N ALA A 71 1.22 -36.18 -7.41
CA ALA A 71 1.71 -35.68 -8.70
C ALA A 71 2.81 -34.64 -8.50
N ARG A 72 4.02 -34.94 -8.96
CA ARG A 72 5.20 -34.06 -8.82
C ARG A 72 5.87 -33.80 -10.14
N GLY A 73 6.69 -32.76 -10.14
CA GLY A 73 7.59 -32.41 -11.24
C GLY A 73 7.32 -31.03 -11.81
N GLY A 74 6.37 -30.29 -11.25
CA GLY A 74 6.14 -28.90 -11.59
C GLY A 74 7.30 -27.99 -11.15
N ASN A 75 7.24 -26.75 -11.65
CA ASN A 75 8.24 -25.74 -11.41
C ASN A 75 7.60 -24.34 -11.55
N PHE A 76 7.07 -23.79 -10.45
CA PHE A 76 6.49 -22.45 -10.47
C PHE A 76 7.56 -21.37 -10.63
N ASP A 77 8.62 -21.44 -9.85
CA ASP A 77 9.60 -20.35 -9.73
C ASP A 77 10.82 -20.51 -10.64
N GLY A 78 11.03 -21.67 -11.26
CA GLY A 78 12.25 -22.01 -11.99
C GLY A 78 13.24 -22.85 -11.18
N SER A 79 13.04 -22.99 -9.86
CA SER A 79 13.87 -23.79 -8.95
C SER A 79 13.24 -25.13 -8.54
N GLY A 80 12.05 -25.43 -9.05
CA GLY A 80 11.30 -26.67 -8.82
C GLY A 80 10.33 -26.59 -7.64
N TYR A 81 10.07 -25.40 -7.09
CA TYR A 81 9.04 -25.26 -6.05
C TYR A 81 7.67 -25.04 -6.69
N THR A 82 6.61 -25.51 -6.04
CA THR A 82 5.23 -25.45 -6.55
C THR A 82 4.22 -25.21 -5.43
N PHE A 83 3.05 -24.69 -5.81
CA PHE A 83 1.89 -24.63 -4.93
C PHE A 83 1.34 -26.03 -4.64
N PRO A 84 0.82 -26.30 -3.44
CA PRO A 84 0.14 -27.55 -3.14
C PRO A 84 -1.34 -27.49 -3.54
N GLY A 85 -1.69 -28.21 -4.59
CA GLY A 85 -3.02 -28.23 -5.18
C GLY A 85 -4.12 -28.74 -4.24
N GLU A 86 -3.78 -29.58 -3.25
CA GLU A 86 -4.73 -30.02 -2.23
C GLU A 86 -5.17 -28.92 -1.25
N GLU A 87 -4.39 -27.83 -1.13
CA GLU A 87 -4.72 -26.67 -0.29
C GLU A 87 -5.41 -25.56 -1.11
N LEU A 88 -5.48 -25.72 -2.44
CA LEU A 88 -6.05 -24.75 -3.36
C LEU A 88 -7.38 -25.27 -3.93
N PRO A 89 -8.29 -24.36 -4.37
CA PRO A 89 -9.52 -24.78 -5.03
C PRO A 89 -9.22 -25.44 -6.38
N ALA A 90 -10.18 -26.22 -6.88
CA ALA A 90 -10.17 -26.73 -8.25
C ALA A 90 -11.45 -26.30 -8.97
N GLY A 91 -11.33 -25.75 -10.18
CA GLY A 91 -12.48 -25.31 -10.98
C GLY A 91 -13.07 -23.99 -10.50
N ARG A 92 -14.41 -23.89 -10.43
CA ARG A 92 -15.08 -22.60 -10.17
C ARG A 92 -14.82 -22.13 -8.74
N VAL A 93 -14.21 -20.95 -8.59
CA VAL A 93 -14.00 -20.26 -7.32
C VAL A 93 -14.52 -18.82 -7.41
N GLU A 94 -14.94 -18.24 -6.29
CA GLU A 94 -15.30 -16.82 -6.21
C GLU A 94 -14.32 -16.08 -5.29
N VAL A 95 -13.70 -15.02 -5.81
CA VAL A 95 -12.75 -14.16 -5.09
C VAL A 95 -13.24 -12.73 -5.18
N ASN A 96 -13.46 -12.06 -4.04
CA ASN A 96 -13.97 -10.68 -3.96
C ASN A 96 -15.24 -10.43 -4.79
N GLY A 97 -16.15 -11.41 -4.80
CA GLY A 97 -17.40 -11.36 -5.57
C GLY A 97 -17.25 -11.64 -7.07
N VAL A 98 -16.06 -12.05 -7.53
CA VAL A 98 -15.76 -12.31 -8.93
C VAL A 98 -15.53 -13.82 -9.15
N PRO A 99 -16.28 -14.46 -10.05
CA PRO A 99 -16.10 -15.87 -10.35
C PRO A 99 -14.86 -16.06 -11.23
N PHE A 100 -14.07 -17.10 -10.96
CA PHE A 100 -12.94 -17.53 -11.78
C PHE A 100 -13.03 -19.03 -12.06
N ALA A 101 -12.46 -19.46 -13.17
CA ALA A 101 -12.10 -20.86 -13.39
C ALA A 101 -10.66 -21.05 -12.93
N PHE A 102 -10.49 -21.64 -11.75
CA PHE A 102 -9.18 -21.99 -11.22
C PHE A 102 -8.64 -23.24 -11.92
N PRO A 103 -7.34 -23.26 -12.27
CA PRO A 103 -6.74 -24.35 -13.02
C PRO A 103 -6.79 -25.68 -12.25
N SER A 104 -6.69 -26.79 -13.01
CA SER A 104 -6.59 -28.14 -12.46
C SER A 104 -5.20 -28.41 -11.90
N SER A 105 -5.11 -29.16 -10.80
CA SER A 105 -3.87 -29.67 -10.21
C SER A 105 -3.49 -31.07 -10.73
N ALA A 106 -3.83 -31.36 -11.99
CA ALA A 106 -3.56 -32.66 -12.60
C ALA A 106 -2.07 -32.85 -12.87
N ALA A 107 -1.58 -34.08 -12.70
CA ALA A 107 -0.16 -34.38 -12.79
C ALA A 107 0.51 -33.98 -14.11
N GLY A 108 1.55 -33.16 -14.02
CA GLY A 108 2.37 -32.73 -15.16
C GLY A 108 1.63 -31.87 -16.18
N ALA A 109 0.46 -31.33 -15.82
CA ALA A 109 -0.30 -30.44 -16.68
C ALA A 109 0.09 -29.00 -16.39
N ASN A 110 0.39 -28.22 -17.44
CA ASN A 110 0.52 -26.78 -17.28
C ASN A 110 -0.78 -26.20 -16.72
N ASN A 111 -0.66 -25.32 -15.74
CA ASN A 111 -1.76 -24.79 -14.94
C ASN A 111 -1.66 -23.28 -14.72
N ASN A 112 -0.65 -22.62 -15.29
CA ASN A 112 -0.60 -21.17 -15.37
C ASN A 112 0.08 -20.68 -16.65
N VAL A 113 -0.03 -19.38 -16.90
CA VAL A 113 0.68 -18.67 -17.96
C VAL A 113 1.78 -17.81 -17.34
N VAL A 114 3.03 -17.95 -17.79
CA VAL A 114 4.12 -17.01 -17.48
C VAL A 114 4.02 -15.83 -18.43
N ALA A 115 3.78 -14.62 -17.93
CA ALA A 115 3.52 -13.44 -18.77
C ALA A 115 4.76 -13.06 -19.61
N MET A 116 4.71 -13.40 -20.90
CA MET A 116 5.77 -13.26 -21.90
C MET A 116 5.24 -12.65 -23.22
N GLY A 117 4.14 -11.91 -23.17
CA GLY A 117 3.54 -11.26 -24.35
C GLY A 117 2.49 -12.09 -25.09
N GLN A 118 1.94 -13.14 -24.46
CA GLN A 118 0.86 -13.94 -25.02
C GLN A 118 -0.34 -13.06 -25.33
N ARG A 119 -0.95 -13.25 -26.52
CA ARG A 119 -2.22 -12.63 -26.91
C ARG A 119 -3.36 -13.58 -26.56
N ILE A 120 -4.18 -13.19 -25.59
CA ILE A 120 -5.39 -13.89 -25.19
C ILE A 120 -6.56 -13.28 -25.97
N ASP A 121 -7.19 -14.05 -26.85
CA ASP A 121 -8.39 -13.61 -27.55
C ASP A 121 -9.58 -13.69 -26.58
N ILE A 122 -10.43 -12.66 -26.60
CA ILE A 122 -11.60 -12.57 -25.72
C ILE A 122 -12.87 -12.37 -26.54
N PRO A 123 -14.05 -12.76 -26.03
CA PRO A 123 -15.30 -12.54 -26.76
C PRO A 123 -15.48 -11.05 -27.07
N LYS A 124 -15.79 -10.73 -28.33
CA LYS A 124 -15.99 -9.34 -28.75
C LYS A 124 -17.18 -8.72 -28.02
N ALA A 125 -16.92 -7.78 -27.11
CA ALA A 125 -17.94 -7.00 -26.41
C ALA A 125 -17.33 -5.76 -25.76
N ARG A 126 -18.17 -4.94 -25.10
CA ARG A 126 -17.72 -3.84 -24.24
C ARG A 126 -17.52 -4.34 -22.82
N TYR A 127 -16.40 -4.01 -22.21
CA TYR A 127 -16.04 -4.43 -20.86
C TYR A 127 -15.58 -3.23 -20.03
N LEU A 128 -15.78 -3.30 -18.71
CA LEU A 128 -15.27 -2.32 -17.75
C LEU A 128 -13.83 -2.67 -17.34
N SER A 129 -13.57 -3.96 -17.17
CA SER A 129 -12.31 -4.47 -16.66
C SER A 129 -12.07 -5.93 -17.02
N ALA A 130 -10.79 -6.32 -16.97
CA ALA A 130 -10.31 -7.68 -16.88
C ALA A 130 -9.70 -7.89 -15.49
N LEU A 131 -10.17 -8.90 -14.76
CA LEU A 131 -9.67 -9.27 -13.44
C LEU A 131 -8.85 -10.55 -13.56
N PHE A 132 -7.69 -10.57 -12.92
CA PHE A 132 -6.74 -11.68 -12.98
C PHE A 132 -6.46 -12.25 -11.60
N LEU A 133 -6.24 -13.57 -11.52
CA LEU A 133 -5.54 -14.20 -10.40
C LEU A 133 -4.07 -14.34 -10.76
N THR A 134 -3.18 -13.76 -9.95
CA THR A 134 -1.75 -13.62 -10.29
C THR A 134 -0.84 -13.92 -9.11
N ALA A 135 0.40 -14.32 -9.42
CA ALA A 135 1.51 -14.34 -8.47
C ALA A 135 2.82 -13.96 -9.17
N GLY A 136 3.74 -13.41 -8.40
CA GLY A 136 5.13 -13.21 -8.76
C GLY A 136 6.00 -14.29 -8.13
N SER A 137 6.98 -14.79 -8.89
CA SER A 137 8.11 -15.54 -8.34
C SER A 137 9.28 -14.57 -8.11
N TYR A 138 10.11 -14.82 -7.09
CA TYR A 138 11.25 -13.96 -6.70
C TYR A 138 10.89 -12.48 -6.54
N GLY A 139 9.77 -12.19 -5.89
CA GLY A 139 9.30 -10.82 -5.63
C GLY A 139 8.03 -10.44 -6.38
N HIS A 140 7.57 -9.23 -6.11
CA HIS A 140 6.41 -8.66 -6.80
C HIS A 140 6.73 -8.44 -8.28
N ALA A 141 5.90 -8.99 -9.17
CA ALA A 141 6.07 -8.89 -10.61
C ALA A 141 5.00 -8.00 -11.23
N SER A 142 5.36 -7.17 -12.21
CA SER A 142 4.41 -6.28 -12.90
C SER A 142 4.84 -5.97 -14.32
N GLY A 143 3.87 -5.54 -15.14
CA GLY A 143 4.13 -4.96 -16.45
C GLY A 143 2.88 -4.34 -17.07
N LEU A 144 3.01 -3.79 -18.28
CA LEU A 144 1.89 -3.22 -19.03
C LEU A 144 1.27 -4.27 -19.96
N ALA A 145 0.00 -4.60 -19.73
CA ALA A 145 -0.83 -5.32 -20.67
C ALA A 145 -1.39 -4.37 -21.74
N THR A 146 -1.71 -4.90 -22.92
CA THR A 146 -2.34 -4.17 -24.02
C THR A 146 -3.74 -4.71 -24.28
N VAL A 147 -4.75 -3.86 -24.22
CA VAL A 147 -6.11 -4.17 -24.66
C VAL A 147 -6.25 -3.80 -26.13
N HIS A 148 -6.77 -4.72 -26.94
CA HIS A 148 -7.00 -4.53 -28.37
C HIS A 148 -8.48 -4.36 -28.63
N TYR A 149 -8.83 -3.33 -29.40
CA TYR A 149 -10.21 -3.02 -29.75
C TYR A 149 -10.55 -3.37 -31.20
N ALA A 150 -11.83 -3.62 -31.47
CA ALA A 150 -12.33 -4.00 -32.79
C ALA A 150 -12.14 -2.91 -33.86
N ASP A 151 -11.94 -1.65 -33.46
CA ASP A 151 -11.65 -0.51 -34.34
C ASP A 151 -10.15 -0.40 -34.71
N GLY A 152 -9.32 -1.33 -34.22
CA GLY A 152 -7.87 -1.34 -34.45
C GLY A 152 -7.08 -0.46 -33.47
N SER A 153 -7.74 0.28 -32.59
CA SER A 153 -7.07 1.03 -31.53
C SER A 153 -6.63 0.11 -30.37
N THR A 154 -5.76 0.62 -29.52
CA THR A 154 -5.30 -0.06 -28.30
C THR A 154 -5.31 0.87 -27.10
N SER A 155 -5.32 0.28 -25.91
CA SER A 155 -4.96 0.95 -24.66
C SER A 155 -4.04 0.06 -23.85
N THR A 156 -3.31 0.63 -22.90
CA THR A 156 -2.44 -0.13 -22.00
C THR A 156 -2.84 0.08 -20.55
N GLY A 157 -2.52 -0.89 -19.70
CA GLY A 157 -2.74 -0.80 -18.26
C GLY A 157 -1.88 -1.81 -17.51
N GLY A 158 -1.65 -1.52 -16.23
CA GLY A 158 -0.82 -2.35 -15.38
C GLY A 158 -1.49 -3.68 -15.04
N VAL A 159 -0.72 -4.77 -15.11
CA VAL A 159 -1.05 -6.04 -14.46
C VAL A 159 0.09 -6.37 -13.51
N SER A 160 -0.24 -6.84 -12.31
CA SER A 160 0.74 -7.14 -11.27
C SER A 160 0.40 -8.43 -10.53
N GLY A 161 1.38 -8.99 -9.84
CA GLY A 161 1.21 -10.14 -8.97
C GLY A 161 2.13 -9.99 -7.75
N PRO A 162 1.60 -10.19 -6.53
CA PRO A 162 2.43 -10.15 -5.33
C PRO A 162 3.46 -11.30 -5.36
N ASP A 163 4.59 -11.12 -4.67
CA ASP A 163 5.46 -12.25 -4.38
C ASP A 163 4.64 -13.34 -3.71
N TRP A 164 4.70 -14.57 -4.22
CA TRP A 164 3.88 -15.66 -3.72
C TRP A 164 4.07 -15.91 -2.22
N TYR A 165 5.26 -15.66 -1.65
CA TYR A 165 5.49 -15.70 -0.20
C TYR A 165 4.80 -14.61 0.60
N GLY A 166 4.61 -13.43 0.00
CA GLY A 166 3.98 -12.29 0.63
C GLY A 166 2.45 -12.29 0.47
N ALA A 167 1.91 -13.21 -0.33
CA ALA A 167 0.49 -13.29 -0.62
C ALA A 167 -0.26 -14.15 0.41
N GLY A 168 -1.36 -13.62 0.93
CA GLY A 168 -2.26 -14.32 1.84
C GLY A 168 -3.71 -14.26 1.38
N GLY A 169 -4.62 -14.84 2.17
CA GLY A 169 -6.06 -14.76 1.96
C GLY A 169 -6.68 -16.08 1.52
N ARG A 170 -7.79 -16.04 0.77
CA ARG A 170 -8.58 -17.25 0.43
C ARG A 170 -7.91 -18.16 -0.60
N LEU A 171 -6.87 -17.68 -1.28
CA LEU A 171 -6.08 -18.42 -2.26
C LEU A 171 -4.62 -18.54 -1.81
N SER A 172 -4.42 -18.94 -0.55
CA SER A 172 -3.10 -19.24 0.00
C SER A 172 -3.06 -20.65 0.56
N ALA A 173 -1.88 -21.24 0.54
CA ALA A 173 -1.56 -22.53 1.13
C ALA A 173 -0.52 -22.36 2.25
N PRO A 174 -0.62 -23.14 3.34
CA PRO A 174 0.27 -23.01 4.50
C PRO A 174 1.72 -23.49 4.24
N TYR A 175 1.94 -24.23 3.15
CA TYR A 175 3.24 -24.73 2.73
C TYR A 175 3.35 -24.67 1.20
N ARG A 176 4.55 -24.97 0.70
CA ARG A 176 4.83 -25.23 -0.72
C ARG A 176 5.57 -26.55 -0.88
N TYR A 177 5.56 -27.11 -2.08
CA TYR A 177 6.37 -28.29 -2.37
C TYR A 177 7.79 -27.90 -2.76
N ARG A 178 8.77 -28.64 -2.23
CA ARG A 178 10.16 -28.62 -2.67
C ARG A 178 10.32 -29.40 -3.99
N PRO A 179 11.45 -29.21 -4.70
CA PRO A 179 11.76 -29.99 -5.90
C PRO A 179 11.83 -31.51 -5.67
N ASP A 180 12.13 -31.93 -4.44
CA ASP A 180 12.14 -33.34 -4.02
C ASP A 180 10.76 -33.87 -3.61
N GLY A 181 9.71 -33.05 -3.71
CA GLY A 181 8.33 -33.37 -3.35
C GLY A 181 8.02 -33.29 -1.85
N THR A 182 9.00 -32.95 -1.00
CA THR A 182 8.77 -32.72 0.44
C THR A 182 8.11 -31.38 0.70
N LYS A 183 7.46 -31.24 1.87
CA LYS A 183 6.82 -29.97 2.27
C LYS A 183 7.84 -28.98 2.80
N ASP A 184 7.77 -27.77 2.30
CA ASP A 184 8.42 -26.59 2.85
C ASP A 184 7.36 -25.70 3.50
N GLU A 185 7.38 -25.58 4.82
CA GLU A 185 6.35 -24.93 5.66
C GLU A 185 6.35 -23.38 5.53
N HIS A 186 6.64 -22.88 4.32
CA HIS A 186 6.50 -21.49 3.93
C HIS A 186 5.14 -21.32 3.25
N GLN A 187 4.32 -20.41 3.80
CA GLN A 187 3.07 -20.04 3.16
C GLN A 187 3.32 -19.42 1.78
N VAL A 188 2.44 -19.77 0.84
CA VAL A 188 2.41 -19.18 -0.50
C VAL A 188 0.98 -18.81 -0.89
N GLY A 189 0.78 -17.80 -1.72
CA GLY A 189 -0.55 -17.39 -2.16
C GLY A 189 -0.62 -16.66 -3.49
N LEU A 190 -1.86 -16.36 -3.88
CA LEU A 190 -2.20 -15.64 -5.10
C LEU A 190 -2.85 -14.29 -4.76
N GLY A 191 -2.54 -13.27 -5.55
CA GLY A 191 -3.19 -11.97 -5.53
C GLY A 191 -4.23 -11.80 -6.63
N THR A 192 -4.87 -10.63 -6.62
CA THR A 192 -5.77 -10.17 -7.68
C THR A 192 -5.21 -8.93 -8.35
N SER A 193 -5.34 -8.83 -9.67
CA SER A 193 -5.00 -7.63 -10.44
C SER A 193 -6.14 -7.23 -11.36
N ASP A 194 -6.39 -5.92 -11.44
CA ASP A 194 -7.46 -5.34 -12.25
C ASP A 194 -6.85 -4.54 -13.41
N LEU A 195 -7.29 -4.83 -14.63
CA LEU A 195 -6.95 -4.08 -15.84
C LEU A 195 -8.19 -3.35 -16.35
N TYR A 196 -8.14 -2.02 -16.39
CA TYR A 196 -9.20 -1.21 -16.98
C TYR A 196 -9.34 -1.44 -18.50
N ILE A 197 -10.58 -1.53 -18.97
CA ILE A 197 -10.94 -1.59 -20.38
C ILE A 197 -11.87 -0.41 -20.67
N ASP A 198 -11.65 0.29 -21.80
CA ASP A 198 -12.52 1.41 -22.19
C ASP A 198 -13.94 0.88 -22.50
N PRO A 199 -14.95 1.21 -21.67
CA PRO A 199 -16.29 0.63 -21.81
C PRO A 199 -17.05 1.16 -23.02
N GLN A 200 -16.50 2.16 -23.73
CA GLN A 200 -17.11 2.70 -24.96
C GLN A 200 -16.69 1.90 -26.20
N ARG A 201 -15.65 1.08 -26.12
CA ARG A 201 -15.08 0.33 -27.25
C ARG A 201 -15.27 -1.17 -27.08
N GLU A 202 -15.39 -1.87 -28.21
CA GLU A 202 -15.50 -3.33 -28.20
C GLU A 202 -14.10 -3.94 -28.14
N ALA A 203 -13.73 -4.55 -27.02
CA ALA A 203 -12.46 -5.25 -26.87
C ALA A 203 -12.53 -6.64 -27.50
N VAL A 204 -11.41 -7.09 -28.08
CA VAL A 204 -11.31 -8.36 -28.81
C VAL A 204 -10.13 -9.23 -28.36
N ALA A 205 -9.11 -8.65 -27.73
CA ALA A 205 -7.99 -9.39 -27.17
C ALA A 205 -7.28 -8.62 -26.06
N ILE A 206 -6.54 -9.34 -25.23
CA ILE A 206 -5.60 -8.78 -24.25
C ILE A 206 -4.23 -9.42 -24.49
N THR A 207 -3.20 -8.61 -24.71
CA THR A 207 -1.81 -9.06 -24.70
C THR A 207 -1.25 -8.88 -23.30
N LEU A 208 -0.78 -9.98 -22.69
CA LEU A 208 -0.12 -9.95 -21.40
C LEU A 208 1.18 -9.14 -21.46
N PRO A 209 1.67 -8.59 -20.33
CA PRO A 209 2.98 -7.97 -20.30
C PRO A 209 4.09 -8.98 -20.61
N VAL A 210 5.26 -8.46 -20.99
CA VAL A 210 6.50 -9.24 -21.07
C VAL A 210 7.26 -9.01 -19.77
N THR A 211 7.43 -10.07 -18.97
CA THR A 211 8.23 -10.04 -17.74
C THR A 211 9.51 -10.85 -17.93
N ASN A 212 9.77 -11.84 -17.07
CA ASN A 212 10.84 -12.81 -17.25
C ASN A 212 10.25 -14.22 -17.39
N PRO A 213 10.99 -15.16 -18.01
CA PRO A 213 10.64 -16.58 -17.94
C PRO A 213 10.76 -17.08 -16.49
N ALA A 214 10.00 -18.10 -16.12
CA ALA A 214 10.10 -18.79 -14.83
C ALA A 214 11.50 -19.41 -14.67
N GLN A 215 12.38 -18.71 -13.96
CA GLN A 215 13.79 -19.03 -13.82
C GLN A 215 14.26 -18.60 -12.44
N GLU A 216 15.17 -19.39 -11.88
CA GLU A 216 15.81 -19.10 -10.61
C GLU A 216 16.39 -17.67 -10.58
N TYR A 217 16.10 -16.94 -9.50
CA TYR A 217 16.48 -15.55 -9.24
C TYR A 217 15.95 -14.51 -10.25
N LYS A 218 14.93 -14.83 -11.04
CA LYS A 218 14.30 -13.86 -11.94
C LYS A 218 12.84 -13.65 -11.58
N THR A 219 12.48 -12.38 -11.41
CA THR A 219 11.11 -12.00 -11.10
C THR A 219 10.20 -12.18 -12.30
N SER A 220 9.20 -13.06 -12.18
CA SER A 220 8.30 -13.43 -13.28
C SER A 220 6.85 -13.32 -12.86
N LEU A 221 5.99 -12.82 -13.74
CA LEU A 221 4.55 -12.70 -13.47
C LEU A 221 3.82 -13.93 -14.00
N HIS A 222 3.00 -14.54 -13.15
CA HIS A 222 2.21 -15.71 -13.47
C HIS A 222 0.72 -15.40 -13.41
N VAL A 223 -0.05 -15.88 -14.38
CA VAL A 223 -1.51 -15.73 -14.47
C VAL A 223 -2.18 -17.10 -14.37
N PHE A 224 -3.06 -17.25 -13.39
CA PHE A 224 -3.77 -18.50 -13.11
C PHE A 224 -5.20 -18.49 -13.65
N ALA A 225 -5.87 -17.33 -13.64
CA ALA A 225 -7.23 -17.20 -14.15
C ALA A 225 -7.52 -15.76 -14.61
N LEU A 226 -8.50 -15.61 -15.51
CA LEU A 226 -8.96 -14.33 -16.05
C LEU A 226 -10.50 -14.31 -16.11
N THR A 227 -11.10 -13.21 -15.69
CA THR A 227 -12.53 -12.94 -15.83
C THR A 227 -12.77 -11.51 -16.28
N LEU A 228 -13.72 -11.31 -17.20
CA LEU A 228 -14.08 -10.01 -17.75
C LEU A 228 -15.38 -9.53 -17.12
N GLN A 229 -15.47 -8.24 -16.79
CA GLN A 229 -16.72 -7.61 -16.37
C GLN A 229 -17.35 -6.85 -17.53
N PRO A 230 -18.48 -7.31 -18.11
CA PRO A 230 -19.14 -6.60 -19.21
C PRO A 230 -19.67 -5.23 -18.78
N ALA A 231 -19.68 -4.30 -19.73
CA ALA A 231 -20.35 -3.02 -19.60
C ALA A 231 -21.85 -3.15 -19.93
N ALA A 232 -22.67 -2.34 -19.26
CA ALA A 232 -24.10 -2.21 -19.47
C ALA A 232 -24.45 -0.91 -20.20
N THR A 233 -25.66 -0.84 -20.76
CA THR A 233 -26.18 0.39 -21.38
C THR A 233 -27.09 1.13 -20.41
N GLY A 234 -27.09 2.47 -20.44
CA GLY A 234 -27.92 3.29 -19.57
C GLY A 234 -27.32 3.46 -18.19
N ARG A 235 -28.17 3.65 -17.17
CA ARG A 235 -27.76 3.68 -15.76
C ARG A 235 -27.71 2.27 -15.22
N ALA A 236 -26.56 1.78 -14.82
CA ALA A 236 -26.43 0.45 -14.23
C ALA A 236 -25.28 0.44 -13.22
N VAL A 237 -25.52 -0.17 -12.07
CA VAL A 237 -24.58 -0.19 -10.95
C VAL A 237 -24.32 -1.63 -10.54
N LEU A 238 -23.07 -1.94 -10.22
CA LEU A 238 -22.66 -3.22 -9.67
C LEU A 238 -22.15 -3.03 -8.23
N LEU A 239 -22.58 -3.92 -7.34
CA LEU A 239 -21.97 -4.11 -6.01
C LEU A 239 -21.00 -5.28 -6.09
N ARG A 240 -19.72 -5.01 -6.39
CA ARG A 240 -18.72 -6.05 -6.64
C ARG A 240 -18.35 -6.78 -5.35
N ASP A 241 -17.93 -6.01 -4.35
CA ASP A 241 -17.57 -6.54 -3.04
C ASP A 241 -18.30 -5.79 -1.93
N ALA A 242 -18.63 -6.51 -0.86
CA ALA A 242 -19.08 -5.89 0.38
C ALA A 242 -18.87 -6.83 1.56
N HIS A 243 -18.25 -6.31 2.62
CA HIS A 243 -17.88 -7.08 3.79
C HIS A 243 -17.95 -6.22 5.06
N SER A 244 -18.15 -6.89 6.20
CA SER A 244 -18.12 -6.22 7.50
C SER A 244 -16.68 -5.86 7.84
N THR A 245 -16.45 -4.63 8.26
CA THR A 245 -15.13 -4.21 8.75
C THR A 245 -15.12 -4.22 10.26
N VAL A 246 -13.93 -4.19 10.82
CA VAL A 246 -13.71 -4.04 12.27
C VAL A 246 -13.54 -2.58 12.68
N SER A 247 -13.53 -1.69 11.68
CA SER A 247 -13.41 -0.26 11.88
C SER A 247 -14.70 0.43 12.29
N LEU A 248 -14.56 1.52 13.04
CA LEU A 248 -15.67 2.37 13.44
C LEU A 248 -15.75 3.61 12.56
N LEU A 249 -16.97 4.09 12.29
CA LEU A 249 -17.18 5.43 11.73
C LEU A 249 -16.99 6.46 12.83
N GLU A 250 -16.01 7.35 12.66
CA GLU A 250 -15.59 8.30 13.71
C GLU A 250 -16.74 9.14 14.26
N ASP A 251 -17.57 9.70 13.37
CA ASP A 251 -18.69 10.58 13.75
C ASP A 251 -19.76 9.88 14.60
N SER A 252 -19.99 8.60 14.37
CA SER A 252 -21.14 7.87 14.94
C SER A 252 -20.75 6.73 15.88
N GLY A 253 -19.48 6.31 15.91
CA GLY A 253 -19.01 5.10 16.57
C GLY A 253 -19.68 3.82 16.06
N ALA A 254 -20.33 3.86 14.89
CA ALA A 254 -20.98 2.70 14.29
C ALA A 254 -19.94 1.80 13.63
N GLN A 255 -20.15 0.48 13.67
CA GLN A 255 -19.34 -0.45 12.86
C GLN A 255 -19.57 -0.13 11.38
N SER A 256 -18.51 -0.09 10.57
CA SER A 256 -18.65 0.03 9.12
C SER A 256 -18.78 -1.31 8.40
N VAL A 257 -19.62 -1.33 7.37
CA VAL A 257 -19.59 -2.31 6.28
C VAL A 257 -19.02 -1.57 5.07
N GLU A 258 -17.92 -2.06 4.50
CA GLU A 258 -17.37 -1.52 3.25
C GLU A 258 -18.13 -2.11 2.07
N ALA A 259 -18.38 -1.32 1.04
CA ALA A 259 -18.92 -1.77 -0.23
C ALA A 259 -18.21 -1.09 -1.40
N THR A 260 -17.81 -1.88 -2.40
CA THR A 260 -17.29 -1.38 -3.68
C THR A 260 -18.43 -1.29 -4.68
N VAL A 261 -18.72 -0.07 -5.10
CA VAL A 261 -19.76 0.27 -6.08
C VAL A 261 -19.11 0.68 -7.39
N ILE A 262 -19.56 0.07 -8.49
CA ILE A 262 -19.03 0.35 -9.83
C ILE A 262 -20.18 0.88 -10.70
N ASN A 263 -19.94 1.97 -11.43
CA ASN A 263 -20.84 2.36 -12.51
C ASN A 263 -20.55 1.49 -13.73
N ALA A 264 -21.35 0.45 -13.90
CA ALA A 264 -21.25 -0.46 -15.03
C ALA A 264 -21.97 0.05 -16.28
N GLY A 265 -22.78 1.10 -16.14
CA GLY A 265 -23.58 1.66 -17.22
C GLY A 265 -22.79 2.57 -18.16
N SER A 266 -23.48 3.08 -19.17
CA SER A 266 -22.97 4.07 -20.13
C SER A 266 -23.35 5.51 -19.75
N VAL A 267 -24.06 5.69 -18.64
CA VAL A 267 -24.53 6.99 -18.11
C VAL A 267 -23.93 7.20 -16.74
N ALA A 268 -23.39 8.39 -16.47
CA ALA A 268 -22.87 8.69 -15.14
C ALA A 268 -23.96 8.74 -14.09
N ILE A 269 -23.56 8.38 -12.87
CA ILE A 269 -24.38 8.57 -11.68
C ILE A 269 -24.00 9.93 -11.10
N LEU A 270 -25.01 10.77 -10.85
CA LEU A 270 -24.87 12.11 -10.30
C LEU A 270 -25.73 12.27 -9.04
N ALA A 271 -25.56 13.38 -8.32
CA ALA A 271 -26.28 13.66 -7.09
C ALA A 271 -27.81 13.56 -7.24
N GLY A 272 -28.35 13.97 -8.39
CA GLY A 272 -29.79 13.87 -8.69
C GLY A 272 -30.32 12.44 -8.88
N ASP A 273 -29.46 11.44 -9.04
CA ASP A 273 -29.86 10.02 -9.05
C ASP A 273 -30.06 9.48 -7.61
N GLU A 274 -29.69 10.26 -6.58
CA GLU A 274 -29.87 9.96 -5.15
C GLU A 274 -29.32 8.57 -4.73
N LEU A 275 -28.30 8.07 -5.43
CA LEU A 275 -27.76 6.73 -5.19
C LEU A 275 -27.14 6.65 -3.80
N THR A 276 -27.64 5.73 -2.99
CA THR A 276 -27.24 5.53 -1.61
C THR A 276 -27.06 4.04 -1.32
N VAL A 277 -26.01 3.70 -0.60
CA VAL A 277 -25.73 2.32 -0.14
C VAL A 277 -26.19 2.14 1.30
N SER A 278 -26.89 1.03 1.55
CA SER A 278 -27.39 0.64 2.86
C SER A 278 -27.24 -0.87 3.09
N VAL A 279 -27.31 -1.29 4.35
CA VAL A 279 -27.26 -2.69 4.76
C VAL A 279 -28.60 -3.12 5.34
N GLN A 280 -29.12 -4.24 4.83
CA GLN A 280 -30.33 -4.92 5.27
C GLN A 280 -29.94 -6.30 5.81
N VAL A 281 -29.83 -6.41 7.13
CA VAL A 281 -29.46 -7.67 7.78
C VAL A 281 -30.29 -7.85 9.06
N PRO A 282 -30.81 -9.06 9.34
CA PRO A 282 -31.43 -9.31 10.63
C PRO A 282 -30.40 -9.07 11.74
N GLY A 283 -30.84 -8.62 12.91
CA GLY A 283 -29.92 -8.36 14.03
C GLY A 283 -29.11 -7.06 13.97
N ALA A 284 -29.12 -6.28 12.88
CA ALA A 284 -28.59 -4.91 12.88
C ALA A 284 -29.54 -3.92 12.18
N ARG A 285 -29.18 -2.64 12.18
CA ARG A 285 -29.81 -1.60 11.35
C ARG A 285 -28.73 -0.69 10.77
N THR A 286 -28.94 -0.23 9.55
CA THR A 286 -28.18 0.90 9.00
C THR A 286 -28.51 2.15 9.81
N VAL A 287 -27.48 2.84 10.30
CA VAL A 287 -27.59 4.12 11.02
C VAL A 287 -26.95 5.27 10.25
N GLN A 288 -26.04 4.96 9.33
CA GLN A 288 -25.36 5.94 8.49
C GLN A 288 -25.21 5.33 7.08
N PRO A 289 -26.20 5.52 6.20
CA PRO A 289 -26.09 5.09 4.82
C PRO A 289 -25.04 5.93 4.07
N ALA A 290 -24.50 5.39 2.97
CA ALA A 290 -23.42 6.05 2.24
C ALA A 290 -23.90 6.59 0.88
N PRO A 291 -24.01 7.92 0.71
CA PRO A 291 -24.40 8.51 -0.56
C PRO A 291 -23.26 8.47 -1.59
N ILE A 292 -23.63 8.33 -2.86
CA ILE A 292 -22.73 8.45 -4.01
C ILE A 292 -23.25 9.61 -4.85
N THR A 293 -22.50 10.70 -4.87
CA THR A 293 -22.91 11.93 -5.57
C THR A 293 -22.34 11.99 -6.97
N ARG A 294 -21.28 11.22 -7.26
CA ARG A 294 -20.69 11.17 -8.59
C ARG A 294 -19.95 9.86 -8.86
N LEU A 295 -20.24 9.27 -10.02
CA LEU A 295 -19.51 8.10 -10.53
C LEU A 295 -19.62 8.02 -12.06
N GLU A 296 -18.53 8.30 -12.79
CA GLU A 296 -18.54 8.20 -14.27
C GLU A 296 -18.60 6.74 -14.74
N PRO A 297 -19.07 6.46 -15.97
CA PRO A 297 -19.06 5.12 -16.56
C PRO A 297 -17.70 4.43 -16.46
N GLY A 298 -17.64 3.25 -15.83
CA GLY A 298 -16.40 2.49 -15.59
C GLY A 298 -15.55 3.01 -14.42
N GLU A 299 -16.04 3.92 -13.58
CA GLU A 299 -15.41 4.24 -12.30
C GLU A 299 -15.95 3.36 -11.17
N GLU A 300 -15.15 3.25 -10.11
CA GLU A 300 -15.50 2.61 -8.86
C GLU A 300 -15.35 3.56 -7.67
N VAL A 301 -16.14 3.32 -6.64
CA VAL A 301 -16.05 3.99 -5.34
C VAL A 301 -16.17 2.96 -4.23
N ARG A 302 -15.38 3.12 -3.18
CA ARG A 302 -15.47 2.32 -1.95
C ARG A 302 -16.15 3.16 -0.89
N VAL A 303 -17.30 2.71 -0.43
CA VAL A 303 -18.09 3.45 0.55
C VAL A 303 -18.23 2.67 1.85
N ARG A 304 -18.35 3.40 2.96
CA ARG A 304 -18.55 2.81 4.28
C ARG A 304 -19.96 3.07 4.76
N VAL A 305 -20.71 2.01 5.03
CA VAL A 305 -22.07 2.07 5.58
C VAL A 305 -22.01 1.77 7.08
N GLY A 306 -22.51 2.69 7.90
CA GLY A 306 -22.56 2.52 9.34
C GLY A 306 -23.74 1.66 9.78
N ILE A 307 -23.46 0.60 10.52
CA ILE A 307 -24.47 -0.28 11.12
C ILE A 307 -24.36 -0.30 12.64
N ARG A 308 -25.49 -0.52 13.31
CA ARG A 308 -25.54 -0.83 14.75
C ARG A 308 -26.32 -2.10 14.99
N ASN A 309 -25.73 -2.99 15.79
CA ASN A 309 -26.39 -4.18 16.29
C ASN A 309 -27.69 -3.80 17.01
N ARG A 310 -28.71 -4.64 16.85
CA ARG A 310 -29.93 -4.61 17.65
C ARG A 310 -29.64 -5.16 19.03
N VAL A 311 -30.45 -4.74 20.01
CA VAL A 311 -30.33 -5.22 21.39
C VAL A 311 -30.39 -6.75 21.42
N GLY A 312 -29.45 -7.37 22.16
CA GLY A 312 -29.35 -8.83 22.30
C GLY A 312 -28.48 -9.53 21.26
N VAL A 313 -28.03 -8.85 20.20
CA VAL A 313 -27.09 -9.43 19.22
C VAL A 313 -25.66 -9.31 19.75
N ARG A 314 -25.04 -10.45 20.02
CA ARG A 314 -23.65 -10.52 20.49
C ARG A 314 -22.68 -10.02 19.39
N PRO A 315 -21.65 -9.24 19.71
CA PRO A 315 -20.58 -8.91 18.76
C PRO A 315 -19.96 -10.17 18.15
N GLY A 316 -19.62 -10.13 16.87
CA GLY A 316 -19.14 -11.30 16.11
C GLY A 316 -20.25 -12.23 15.62
N THR A 317 -21.53 -11.88 15.79
CA THR A 317 -22.63 -12.71 15.25
C THR A 317 -22.62 -12.65 13.72
N VAL A 318 -22.49 -13.79 13.07
CA VAL A 318 -22.54 -13.90 11.62
C VAL A 318 -23.99 -14.11 11.15
N GLN A 319 -24.47 -13.30 10.20
CA GLN A 319 -25.81 -13.42 9.64
C GLN A 319 -25.85 -13.14 8.14
N ASP A 320 -26.74 -13.85 7.44
CA ASP A 320 -27.05 -13.55 6.05
C ASP A 320 -27.85 -12.24 5.95
N GLY A 321 -27.39 -11.36 5.08
CA GLY A 321 -28.00 -10.07 4.81
C GLY A 321 -27.81 -9.65 3.36
N ARG A 322 -28.15 -8.39 3.09
CA ARG A 322 -28.00 -7.76 1.78
C ARG A 322 -27.38 -6.38 1.94
N VAL A 323 -26.40 -6.09 1.09
CA VAL A 323 -25.99 -4.72 0.82
C VAL A 323 -26.79 -4.25 -0.40
N VAL A 324 -27.36 -3.05 -0.30
CA VAL A 324 -28.32 -2.51 -1.28
C VAL A 324 -27.90 -1.11 -1.67
N ALA A 325 -27.67 -0.92 -2.97
CA ALA A 325 -27.53 0.40 -3.58
C ALA A 325 -28.88 0.76 -4.20
N ALA A 326 -29.49 1.84 -3.76
CA ALA A 326 -30.79 2.31 -4.22
C ALA A 326 -30.74 3.82 -4.50
N GLY A 327 -31.48 4.27 -5.49
CA GLY A 327 -31.60 5.68 -5.83
C GLY A 327 -32.97 6.00 -6.41
N THR A 328 -33.08 7.10 -7.14
CA THR A 328 -34.31 7.48 -7.83
C THR A 328 -34.81 6.32 -8.69
N GLY A 329 -36.06 5.92 -8.50
CA GLY A 329 -36.67 4.81 -9.24
C GLY A 329 -36.48 3.40 -8.65
N GLY A 330 -35.75 3.25 -7.53
CA GLY A 330 -35.71 2.01 -6.74
C GLY A 330 -34.32 1.43 -6.54
N THR A 331 -34.25 0.11 -6.35
CA THR A 331 -32.99 -0.62 -6.14
C THR A 331 -32.18 -0.67 -7.44
N ALA A 332 -30.97 -0.13 -7.40
CA ALA A 332 -30.00 -0.18 -8.50
C ALA A 332 -29.23 -1.51 -8.51
N ALA A 333 -28.78 -1.94 -7.34
CA ALA A 333 -28.07 -3.19 -7.15
C ALA A 333 -28.32 -3.74 -5.75
N SER A 334 -28.31 -5.07 -5.62
CA SER A 334 -28.32 -5.74 -4.33
C SER A 334 -27.39 -6.92 -4.36
N SER A 335 -26.64 -7.10 -3.28
CA SER A 335 -25.69 -8.19 -3.13
C SER A 335 -25.97 -8.92 -1.83
N ALA A 336 -26.24 -10.23 -1.91
CA ALA A 336 -26.41 -11.08 -0.74
C ALA A 336 -25.04 -11.37 -0.14
N ARG A 337 -24.90 -11.18 1.17
CA ARG A 337 -23.62 -11.30 1.88
C ARG A 337 -23.85 -11.89 3.27
N GLN A 338 -22.91 -12.73 3.68
CA GLN A 338 -22.76 -13.09 5.08
C GLN A 338 -22.00 -11.95 5.77
N LEU A 339 -22.61 -11.35 6.79
CA LEU A 339 -22.08 -10.17 7.49
C LEU A 339 -21.83 -10.50 8.96
N THR A 340 -20.74 -9.98 9.49
CA THR A 340 -20.36 -10.11 10.91
C THR A 340 -20.81 -8.87 11.67
N LEU A 341 -21.77 -9.05 12.58
CA LEU A 341 -22.43 -7.98 13.33
C LEU A 341 -21.68 -7.68 14.62
N GLY A 342 -21.09 -6.49 14.72
CA GLY A 342 -20.15 -6.10 15.76
C GLY A 342 -18.81 -6.83 15.63
N VAL A 343 -17.81 -6.38 16.40
CA VAL A 343 -16.46 -6.97 16.39
C VAL A 343 -16.32 -7.95 17.56
N GLY A 344 -16.27 -9.25 17.25
CA GLY A 344 -15.99 -10.30 18.23
C GLY A 344 -14.58 -10.19 18.82
N ASP A 345 -14.26 -10.97 19.85
CA ASP A 345 -12.88 -11.07 20.35
C ASP A 345 -12.03 -11.89 19.40
N TYR A 346 -10.85 -11.36 19.09
CA TYR A 346 -9.84 -12.04 18.30
C TYR A 346 -9.27 -13.23 19.06
N GLN A 347 -9.19 -14.37 18.38
CA GLN A 347 -8.55 -15.59 18.84
C GLN A 347 -7.18 -15.75 18.17
N PRO A 348 -6.22 -16.46 18.79
CA PRO A 348 -4.88 -16.68 18.23
C PRO A 348 -4.91 -17.73 17.11
N THR A 349 -5.65 -17.46 16.02
CA THR A 349 -5.82 -18.34 14.86
C THR A 349 -5.90 -17.52 13.58
N ASP A 350 -5.49 -18.10 12.44
CA ASP A 350 -5.59 -17.44 11.14
C ASP A 350 -7.01 -16.98 10.81
N ALA A 351 -7.99 -17.85 11.04
CA ALA A 351 -9.40 -17.58 10.73
C ALA A 351 -9.96 -16.38 11.52
N SER A 352 -9.43 -16.11 12.71
CA SER A 352 -9.85 -14.97 13.51
C SER A 352 -9.06 -13.72 13.20
N LEU A 353 -7.72 -13.81 13.10
CA LEU A 353 -6.86 -12.63 12.93
C LEU A 353 -6.94 -12.07 11.50
N SER A 354 -7.18 -12.90 10.49
CA SER A 354 -7.36 -12.47 9.08
C SER A 354 -8.60 -11.58 8.85
N GLN A 355 -9.45 -11.43 9.86
CA GLN A 355 -10.59 -10.49 9.81
C GLN A 355 -10.19 -9.06 10.19
N HIS A 356 -9.00 -8.87 10.77
CA HIS A 356 -8.45 -7.54 11.02
C HIS A 356 -7.86 -6.97 9.72
N GLN A 357 -7.97 -5.66 9.55
CA GLN A 357 -7.48 -4.94 8.37
C GLN A 357 -6.86 -3.61 8.81
N ALA A 358 -6.04 -3.02 7.94
CA ALA A 358 -5.52 -1.67 8.18
C ALA A 358 -6.69 -0.69 8.40
N PRO A 359 -6.63 0.12 9.48
CA PRO A 359 -7.71 1.03 9.82
C PRO A 359 -7.76 2.23 8.88
N TYR A 360 -8.93 2.84 8.73
CA TYR A 360 -9.12 3.90 7.74
C TYR A 360 -8.29 5.16 8.03
N TRP A 361 -7.99 5.46 9.30
CA TRP A 361 -7.05 6.52 9.62
C TRP A 361 -5.67 6.25 8.99
N PHE A 362 -5.22 4.99 8.97
CA PHE A 362 -3.95 4.61 8.35
C PHE A 362 -4.03 4.69 6.82
N HIS A 363 -5.18 4.36 6.23
CA HIS A 363 -5.43 4.61 4.81
C HIS A 363 -5.36 6.09 4.46
N GLY A 364 -5.92 6.98 5.28
CA GLY A 364 -5.93 8.43 5.08
C GLY A 364 -4.62 9.14 5.40
N ALA A 365 -3.80 8.56 6.29
CA ALA A 365 -2.59 9.17 6.84
C ALA A 365 -1.49 9.47 5.81
N LYS A 366 -1.23 8.54 4.88
CA LYS A 366 -0.26 8.60 3.77
C LYS A 366 1.22 8.80 4.11
N PHE A 367 1.57 9.60 5.11
CA PHE A 367 2.95 9.99 5.42
C PHE A 367 3.23 9.89 6.92
N GLY A 368 4.31 9.20 7.26
CA GLY A 368 4.78 9.04 8.64
C GLY A 368 6.29 9.21 8.78
N ILE A 369 6.74 9.40 10.02
CA ILE A 369 8.17 9.49 10.38
C ILE A 369 8.61 8.21 11.09
N PHE A 370 9.61 7.54 10.54
CA PHE A 370 10.31 6.45 11.21
C PHE A 370 11.51 7.03 11.98
N ILE A 371 11.89 6.40 13.09
CA ILE A 371 12.97 6.88 13.95
C ILE A 371 13.82 5.69 14.40
N HIS A 372 14.99 5.52 13.78
CA HIS A 372 16.00 4.57 14.23
C HIS A 372 16.99 5.26 15.17
N TRP A 373 16.80 5.02 16.46
CA TRP A 373 17.60 5.60 17.52
C TRP A 373 17.91 4.54 18.59
N GLY A 374 19.18 4.44 18.99
CA GLY A 374 19.63 3.42 19.92
C GLY A 374 21.11 3.56 20.27
N VAL A 375 21.70 2.51 20.82
CA VAL A 375 23.13 2.55 21.21
C VAL A 375 24.01 2.69 19.98
N TYR A 376 23.61 2.12 18.83
CA TYR A 376 24.28 2.29 17.53
C TYR A 376 24.39 3.75 17.07
N SER A 377 23.56 4.66 17.59
CA SER A 377 23.67 6.10 17.32
C SER A 377 24.89 6.76 17.98
N VAL A 378 25.65 6.03 18.80
CA VAL A 378 26.92 6.47 19.40
C VAL A 378 28.08 6.28 18.40
N PRO A 379 28.39 5.05 17.91
CA PRO A 379 29.41 4.89 16.89
C PRO A 379 29.00 5.53 15.56
N ALA A 380 27.70 5.53 15.24
CA ALA A 380 27.06 6.28 14.16
C ALA A 380 27.84 6.24 12.85
N TRP A 381 28.23 5.04 12.39
CA TRP A 381 29.11 4.92 11.23
C TRP A 381 28.78 3.69 10.39
N ALA A 382 28.72 3.90 9.07
CA ALA A 382 28.75 2.84 8.07
C ALA A 382 29.32 3.41 6.76
N PRO A 383 29.83 2.56 5.85
CA PRO A 383 30.14 2.98 4.48
C PRO A 383 28.91 3.62 3.81
N VAL A 384 29.05 4.90 3.44
CA VAL A 384 27.97 5.73 2.90
C VAL A 384 27.34 5.08 1.65
N GLY A 385 26.01 4.99 1.65
CA GLY A 385 25.23 4.47 0.51
C GLY A 385 25.35 2.96 0.29
N LYS A 386 25.85 2.19 1.26
CA LYS A 386 26.10 0.74 1.10
C LYS A 386 25.63 -0.13 2.27
N GLN A 387 25.65 0.40 3.49
CA GLN A 387 25.40 -0.36 4.71
C GLN A 387 24.62 0.48 5.72
N TYR A 388 23.94 -0.21 6.62
CA TYR A 388 23.12 0.35 7.68
C TYR A 388 23.98 0.63 8.92
N ALA A 389 23.92 1.86 9.45
CA ALA A 389 24.68 2.25 10.64
C ALA A 389 24.10 1.63 11.92
N GLU A 390 22.81 1.32 11.94
CA GLU A 390 22.13 0.63 13.04
C GLU A 390 22.49 -0.86 13.13
N TRP A 391 23.16 -1.40 12.11
CA TRP A 391 23.71 -2.76 12.08
C TRP A 391 25.17 -2.84 12.55
N TYR A 392 25.71 -1.76 13.12
CA TYR A 392 27.13 -1.65 13.47
C TYR A 392 27.67 -2.84 14.27
N TRP A 393 26.93 -3.32 15.28
CA TRP A 393 27.39 -4.42 16.14
C TRP A 393 27.54 -5.75 15.39
N ASP A 394 26.63 -6.07 14.48
CA ASP A 394 26.74 -7.26 13.61
C ASP A 394 27.87 -7.09 12.60
N GLN A 395 27.90 -5.94 11.92
CA GLN A 395 28.88 -5.65 10.87
C GLN A 395 30.32 -5.69 11.39
N MET A 396 30.58 -5.21 12.62
CA MET A 396 31.92 -5.26 13.20
C MET A 396 32.39 -6.68 13.57
N GLN A 397 31.50 -7.69 13.58
CA GLN A 397 31.89 -9.08 13.81
C GLN A 397 32.65 -9.69 12.64
N ASN A 398 32.48 -9.16 11.42
CA ASN A 398 33.10 -9.71 10.23
C ASN A 398 34.45 -9.00 9.94
N PRO A 399 35.60 -9.70 9.98
CA PRO A 399 36.92 -9.10 9.72
C PRO A 399 37.06 -8.46 8.34
N ASN A 400 36.24 -8.86 7.37
CA ASN A 400 36.23 -8.30 6.02
C ASN A 400 35.30 -7.09 5.86
N ASN A 401 34.51 -6.74 6.89
CA ASN A 401 33.61 -5.60 6.86
C ASN A 401 34.36 -4.32 7.28
N PRO A 402 34.17 -3.18 6.58
CA PRO A 402 34.78 -1.91 6.96
C PRO A 402 34.53 -1.46 8.40
N ALA A 403 33.37 -1.81 8.99
CA ALA A 403 33.04 -1.50 10.38
C ALA A 403 34.03 -2.12 11.37
N HIS A 404 34.55 -3.32 11.07
CA HIS A 404 35.55 -4.01 11.90
C HIS A 404 36.87 -3.24 11.96
N ALA A 405 37.37 -2.77 10.81
CA ALA A 405 38.59 -1.96 10.74
C ALA A 405 38.39 -0.58 11.39
N TYR A 406 37.27 0.08 11.09
CA TYR A 406 36.92 1.37 11.67
C TYR A 406 36.84 1.30 13.21
N HIS A 407 36.25 0.22 13.75
CA HIS A 407 36.15 0.03 15.19
C HIS A 407 37.52 -0.10 15.86
N ALA A 408 38.42 -0.94 15.28
CA ALA A 408 39.77 -1.13 15.79
C ALA A 408 40.58 0.18 15.77
N GLU A 409 40.47 0.97 14.70
CA GLU A 409 41.18 2.24 14.56
C GLU A 409 40.65 3.31 15.54
N LYS A 410 39.33 3.40 15.69
CA LYS A 410 38.68 4.49 16.42
C LYS A 410 38.58 4.25 17.92
N TYR A 411 38.30 3.02 18.33
CA TYR A 411 37.99 2.65 19.71
C TYR A 411 38.99 1.65 20.31
N GLY A 412 39.72 0.91 19.47
CA GLY A 412 40.65 -0.14 19.88
C GLY A 412 40.02 -1.53 19.87
N THR A 413 40.85 -2.57 19.86
CA THR A 413 40.40 -3.97 19.76
C THR A 413 39.79 -4.52 21.06
N ASP A 414 40.04 -3.86 22.19
CA ASP A 414 39.53 -4.27 23.50
C ASP A 414 38.20 -3.59 23.86
N PHE A 415 37.73 -2.66 23.04
CA PHE A 415 36.45 -1.97 23.23
C PHE A 415 35.31 -2.87 22.77
N ALA A 416 34.40 -3.25 23.68
CA ALA A 416 33.23 -4.03 23.34
C ALA A 416 32.08 -3.11 22.90
N TYR A 417 31.13 -3.63 22.13
CA TYR A 417 29.98 -2.84 21.69
C TYR A 417 29.19 -2.24 22.86
N ASP A 418 29.02 -3.01 23.93
CA ASP A 418 28.28 -2.58 25.13
C ASP A 418 28.97 -1.44 25.89
N ASP A 419 30.25 -1.15 25.63
CA ASP A 419 30.93 0.02 26.18
C ASP A 419 30.37 1.33 25.61
N PHE A 420 29.59 1.28 24.52
CA PHE A 420 28.83 2.43 24.02
C PHE A 420 27.56 2.75 24.83
N ILE A 421 27.01 1.81 25.61
CA ILE A 421 25.78 2.02 26.40
C ILE A 421 25.87 3.26 27.31
N PRO A 422 26.93 3.47 28.12
CA PRO A 422 27.04 4.68 28.95
C PRO A 422 27.21 5.98 28.13
N MET A 423 27.61 5.88 26.86
CA MET A 423 27.78 7.03 25.95
C MET A 423 26.48 7.41 25.25
N PHE A 424 25.50 6.52 25.22
CA PHE A 424 24.13 6.83 24.80
C PHE A 424 23.43 7.59 25.93
N THR A 425 23.48 8.93 25.89
CA THR A 425 23.04 9.77 27.02
C THR A 425 21.67 10.40 26.82
N ALA A 426 21.21 10.61 25.58
CA ALA A 426 19.99 11.37 25.27
C ALA A 426 19.89 12.73 25.99
N GLN A 427 21.02 13.34 26.35
CA GLN A 427 21.08 14.52 27.23
C GLN A 427 20.40 15.78 26.64
N ARG A 428 20.24 15.82 25.32
CA ARG A 428 19.59 16.89 24.54
C ARG A 428 18.30 16.41 23.87
N PHE A 429 17.81 15.22 24.20
CA PHE A 429 16.52 14.73 23.75
C PHE A 429 15.39 15.59 24.32
N ASN A 430 14.70 16.27 23.41
CA ASN A 430 13.50 17.04 23.70
C ASN A 430 12.31 16.44 22.92
N PRO A 431 11.43 15.66 23.58
CA PRO A 431 10.35 14.96 22.91
C PRO A 431 9.31 15.91 22.30
N ARG A 432 9.12 17.11 22.88
CA ARG A 432 8.24 18.14 22.31
C ARG A 432 8.77 18.63 20.96
N SER A 433 10.06 18.98 20.90
CA SER A 433 10.66 19.47 19.66
C SER A 433 10.63 18.42 18.54
N TRP A 434 10.74 17.13 18.88
CA TRP A 434 10.58 16.05 17.91
C TRP A 434 9.16 15.98 17.35
N VAL A 435 8.14 15.91 18.20
CA VAL A 435 6.76 15.76 17.70
C VAL A 435 6.28 17.02 16.97
N GLU A 436 6.70 18.22 17.40
CA GLU A 436 6.44 19.46 16.67
C GLU A 436 7.11 19.45 15.29
N LEU A 437 8.34 18.94 15.16
CA LEU A 437 8.98 18.76 13.86
C LEU A 437 8.24 17.77 12.97
N PHE A 438 7.73 16.66 13.52
CA PHE A 438 6.99 15.67 12.73
C PHE A 438 5.67 16.25 12.21
N ARG A 439 4.97 17.02 13.04
CA ARG A 439 3.79 17.79 12.61
C ARG A 439 4.15 18.82 11.55
N ASP A 440 5.22 19.59 11.76
CA ASP A 440 5.69 20.59 10.80
C ASP A 440 6.08 19.94 9.46
N ALA A 441 6.51 18.67 9.46
CA ALA A 441 6.77 17.89 8.25
C ALA A 441 5.50 17.44 7.52
N GLY A 442 4.32 17.57 8.14
CA GLY A 442 3.05 17.05 7.64
C GLY A 442 2.83 15.55 7.93
N ALA A 443 3.64 14.92 8.77
CA ALA A 443 3.39 13.53 9.13
C ALA A 443 2.05 13.38 9.85
N GLN A 444 1.40 12.22 9.70
CA GLN A 444 0.16 11.86 10.41
C GLN A 444 0.41 10.79 11.49
N TYR A 445 1.60 10.19 11.49
CA TYR A 445 2.04 9.23 12.48
C TYR A 445 3.56 9.20 12.62
N HIS A 446 4.05 8.65 13.72
CA HIS A 446 5.47 8.36 13.93
C HIS A 446 5.67 6.95 14.47
N VAL A 447 6.81 6.34 14.15
CA VAL A 447 7.20 4.99 14.57
C VAL A 447 8.60 5.07 15.15
N LEU A 448 8.75 4.82 16.46
CA LEU A 448 10.06 4.78 17.12
C LEU A 448 10.55 3.33 17.26
N THR A 449 11.82 3.06 16.99
CA THR A 449 12.47 1.80 17.38
C THR A 449 12.42 1.62 18.89
N SER A 450 11.45 0.85 19.40
CA SER A 450 11.38 0.55 20.83
C SER A 450 12.55 -0.33 21.26
N LYS A 451 12.89 -1.31 20.42
CA LYS A 451 14.05 -2.21 20.50
C LYS A 451 14.47 -2.59 19.08
N HIS A 452 15.75 -2.41 18.75
CA HIS A 452 16.35 -2.89 17.49
C HIS A 452 17.11 -4.21 17.72
N HIS A 453 17.75 -4.75 16.68
CA HIS A 453 18.41 -6.07 16.72
C HIS A 453 19.52 -6.22 17.79
N GLU A 454 20.09 -5.11 18.26
CA GLU A 454 21.07 -5.07 19.38
C GLU A 454 20.46 -5.41 20.76
N GLY A 455 19.13 -5.48 20.86
CA GLY A 455 18.40 -5.87 22.07
C GLY A 455 18.33 -4.81 23.16
N PHE A 456 18.73 -3.56 22.89
CA PHE A 456 18.61 -2.47 23.87
C PHE A 456 17.22 -1.85 23.83
N ALA A 457 16.46 -1.94 24.93
CA ALA A 457 15.10 -1.41 25.01
C ALA A 457 15.07 0.09 25.39
N LEU A 458 14.28 0.89 24.68
CA LEU A 458 14.10 2.32 24.93
C LEU A 458 13.01 2.65 25.97
N TRP A 459 12.58 1.66 26.75
CA TRP A 459 11.57 1.80 27.81
C TRP A 459 11.94 1.02 29.07
N ASP A 460 11.24 1.24 30.19
CA ASP A 460 11.44 0.49 31.44
C ASP A 460 10.85 -0.93 31.36
N THR A 461 11.48 -1.82 30.58
CA THR A 461 11.07 -3.22 30.50
C THR A 461 11.37 -3.97 31.80
N LYS A 462 10.48 -4.88 32.22
CA LYS A 462 10.69 -5.77 33.38
C LYS A 462 11.33 -7.10 33.00
N VAL A 463 11.55 -7.32 31.70
CA VAL A 463 12.16 -8.52 31.16
C VAL A 463 13.67 -8.52 31.34
N SER A 464 14.35 -7.38 31.22
CA SER A 464 15.81 -7.30 31.38
C SER A 464 16.24 -5.93 31.92
N ASP A 465 17.43 -5.85 32.48
CA ASP A 465 18.05 -4.58 32.88
C ASP A 465 18.73 -3.87 31.70
N ARG A 466 18.78 -4.48 30.51
CA ARG A 466 19.33 -3.91 29.27
C ARG A 466 18.37 -2.90 28.65
N ASN A 467 18.21 -1.74 29.29
CA ASN A 467 17.30 -0.72 28.84
C ASN A 467 17.72 0.71 29.22
N SER A 468 17.14 1.70 28.53
CA SER A 468 17.41 3.13 28.69
C SER A 468 17.08 3.72 30.06
N VAL A 469 16.31 3.05 30.91
CA VAL A 469 16.00 3.49 32.28
C VAL A 469 17.06 3.00 33.27
N LYS A 470 17.51 1.76 33.09
CA LYS A 470 18.53 1.12 33.92
C LYS A 470 19.96 1.36 33.45
N MET A 471 20.14 1.90 32.25
CA MET A 471 21.46 2.14 31.64
C MET A 471 21.44 3.42 30.80
N GLY A 472 22.63 3.93 30.45
CA GLY A 472 22.78 5.11 29.59
C GLY A 472 21.93 6.31 30.04
N PRO A 473 20.84 6.67 29.32
CA PRO A 473 20.06 7.90 29.54
C PRO A 473 19.37 8.03 30.90
N ARG A 474 19.07 6.91 31.58
CA ARG A 474 18.21 6.87 32.79
C ARG A 474 16.82 7.46 32.58
N ARG A 475 16.25 7.25 31.39
CA ARG A 475 14.98 7.85 30.93
C ARG A 475 14.13 6.82 30.19
N ASP A 476 12.82 6.90 30.37
CA ASP A 476 11.87 6.09 29.59
C ASP A 476 11.52 6.85 28.31
N LEU A 477 12.33 6.62 27.27
CA LEU A 477 12.30 7.43 26.05
C LEU A 477 11.00 7.23 25.26
N VAL A 478 10.46 6.00 25.26
CA VAL A 478 9.15 5.70 24.67
C VAL A 478 8.05 6.49 25.39
N LYS A 479 8.01 6.42 26.73
CA LYS A 479 7.00 7.16 27.52
C LYS A 479 7.06 8.65 27.25
N GLU A 480 8.25 9.23 27.29
CA GLU A 480 8.46 10.67 27.12
C GLU A 480 8.03 11.16 25.74
N LEU A 481 8.36 10.42 24.67
CA LEU A 481 7.93 10.76 23.30
C LEU A 481 6.40 10.68 23.16
N PHE A 482 5.79 9.60 23.67
CA PHE A 482 4.35 9.39 23.54
C PHE A 482 3.55 10.38 24.39
N ASP A 483 4.02 10.73 25.58
CA ASP A 483 3.42 11.78 26.41
C ASP A 483 3.48 13.14 25.70
N ALA A 484 4.61 13.49 25.08
CA ALA A 484 4.73 14.72 24.30
C ALA A 484 3.80 14.71 23.07
N SER A 485 3.72 13.59 22.34
CA SER A 485 2.81 13.44 21.20
C SER A 485 1.35 13.65 21.65
N ARG A 486 0.92 13.04 22.75
CA ARG A 486 -0.43 13.25 23.30
C ARG A 486 -0.68 14.69 23.73
N ALA A 487 0.32 15.37 24.28
CA ALA A 487 0.17 16.71 24.84
C ALA A 487 0.22 17.83 23.79
N TYR A 488 1.08 17.71 22.77
CA TYR A 488 1.40 18.81 21.85
C TYR A 488 0.97 18.58 20.41
N THR A 489 0.74 17.32 20.02
CA THR A 489 0.35 16.91 18.67
C THR A 489 -0.62 15.71 18.74
N PRO A 490 -1.75 15.81 19.46
CA PRO A 490 -2.66 14.68 19.69
C PRO A 490 -3.18 14.05 18.38
N GLU A 491 -3.19 14.82 17.29
CA GLU A 491 -3.53 14.40 15.93
C GLU A 491 -2.56 13.37 15.33
N LEU A 492 -1.30 13.30 15.80
CA LEU A 492 -0.36 12.29 15.33
C LEU A 492 -0.67 10.93 15.95
N HIS A 493 -0.83 9.91 15.12
CA HIS A 493 -0.86 8.53 15.58
C HIS A 493 0.53 8.08 16.05
N ARG A 494 0.56 7.20 17.04
CA ARG A 494 1.79 6.79 17.74
C ARG A 494 2.05 5.32 17.47
N GLY A 495 3.18 5.01 16.86
CA GLY A 495 3.61 3.66 16.52
C GLY A 495 4.92 3.28 17.18
N LEU A 496 5.16 1.99 17.33
CA LEU A 496 6.43 1.43 17.79
C LEU A 496 6.90 0.36 16.83
N TYR A 497 8.18 0.41 16.53
CA TYR A 497 8.89 -0.67 15.89
C TYR A 497 9.40 -1.66 16.94
N PHE A 498 9.36 -2.94 16.61
CA PHE A 498 9.89 -4.01 17.45
C PHE A 498 10.67 -5.02 16.62
N SER A 499 11.96 -5.16 16.91
CA SER A 499 12.78 -6.22 16.35
C SER A 499 12.40 -7.57 16.96
N MET A 500 11.81 -8.46 16.15
CA MET A 500 11.59 -9.86 16.52
C MET A 500 12.90 -10.59 16.91
N PRO A 501 14.02 -10.39 16.18
CA PRO A 501 15.31 -10.95 16.56
C PRO A 501 16.08 -10.12 17.58
N GLU A 502 17.02 -10.77 18.27
CA GLU A 502 18.02 -10.13 19.13
C GLU A 502 19.35 -10.84 18.91
N TRP A 503 20.21 -10.30 18.04
CA TRP A 503 21.33 -11.05 17.45
C TRP A 503 22.24 -11.72 18.46
N PHE A 504 22.49 -11.06 19.58
CA PHE A 504 23.44 -11.52 20.59
C PHE A 504 22.78 -12.10 21.87
N ASN A 505 21.48 -12.35 21.83
CA ASN A 505 20.79 -13.03 22.92
C ASN A 505 21.05 -14.55 22.85
N PRO A 506 21.58 -15.18 23.91
CA PRO A 506 21.90 -16.61 23.89
C PRO A 506 20.72 -17.53 24.28
N ASP A 507 19.56 -16.98 24.67
CA ASP A 507 18.39 -17.79 25.02
C ASP A 507 17.72 -18.41 23.78
N ASN A 508 17.06 -19.55 24.00
CA ASN A 508 16.32 -20.30 22.98
C ASN A 508 14.80 -20.15 23.20
N PRO A 509 13.94 -20.38 22.19
CA PRO A 509 14.27 -20.67 20.80
C PRO A 509 14.55 -19.36 20.03
N TRP A 510 15.81 -19.16 19.63
CA TRP A 510 16.28 -18.11 18.74
C TRP A 510 17.68 -18.50 18.26
N MET A 511 18.08 -18.08 17.06
CA MET A 511 19.40 -18.42 16.49
C MET A 511 20.51 -17.44 16.88
N GLY A 512 20.24 -16.55 17.84
CA GLY A 512 21.25 -15.65 18.39
C GLY A 512 22.33 -16.40 19.16
N HIS A 513 23.38 -15.67 19.54
CA HIS A 513 24.48 -16.25 20.30
C HIS A 513 25.08 -15.25 21.28
N ALA A 514 25.67 -15.74 22.37
CA ALA A 514 26.37 -14.87 23.31
C ALA A 514 27.45 -14.03 22.58
N PRO A 515 27.63 -12.75 22.95
CA PRO A 515 28.58 -11.90 22.28
C PRO A 515 30.02 -12.31 22.59
N ARG A 516 30.89 -12.04 21.62
CA ARG A 516 32.34 -12.26 21.72
C ARG A 516 33.07 -11.02 21.23
N ASN A 517 34.30 -10.83 21.69
CA ASN A 517 35.18 -9.84 21.10
C ASN A 517 35.52 -10.28 19.66
N PRO A 518 35.30 -9.43 18.63
CA PRO A 518 35.46 -9.85 17.24
C PRO A 518 36.93 -10.04 16.81
N TYR A 519 37.90 -9.59 17.62
CA TYR A 519 39.33 -9.70 17.33
C TYR A 519 39.99 -10.88 18.05
N THR A 520 39.61 -11.13 19.30
CA THR A 520 40.18 -12.21 20.11
C THR A 520 39.30 -13.47 20.15
N LEU A 521 38.02 -13.35 19.79
CA LEU A 521 36.98 -14.37 19.90
C LEU A 521 36.66 -14.81 21.33
N GLU A 522 37.21 -14.13 22.33
CA GLU A 522 36.89 -14.38 23.74
C GLU A 522 35.48 -13.89 24.09
N PRO A 523 34.77 -14.57 25.01
CA PRO A 523 33.45 -14.13 25.47
C PRO A 523 33.49 -12.71 26.06
N VAL A 524 32.47 -11.91 25.75
CA VAL A 524 32.24 -10.62 26.42
C VAL A 524 30.86 -10.61 27.08
N PRO A 525 30.63 -9.82 28.14
CA PRO A 525 29.33 -9.76 28.79
C PRO A 525 28.25 -9.23 27.84
N TYR A 526 27.06 -9.83 27.88
CA TYR A 526 25.85 -9.20 27.36
C TYR A 526 25.24 -8.35 28.48
N THR A 527 25.50 -7.05 28.47
CA THR A 527 25.27 -6.18 29.63
C THR A 527 23.77 -5.97 29.87
N GLY A 528 23.32 -6.23 31.11
CA GLY A 528 21.93 -6.09 31.53
C GLY A 528 21.01 -7.27 31.18
N TYR A 529 21.55 -8.28 30.51
CA TYR A 529 20.84 -9.50 30.18
C TYR A 529 20.61 -10.38 31.42
N THR A 530 19.51 -11.14 31.41
CA THR A 530 19.16 -12.13 32.43
C THR A 530 18.94 -13.48 31.76
N ALA A 531 19.72 -14.49 32.15
CA ALA A 531 19.79 -15.77 31.45
C ALA A 531 18.68 -16.77 31.81
N GLY A 532 18.51 -17.77 30.94
CA GLY A 532 17.70 -18.96 31.21
C GLY A 532 16.22 -18.77 30.92
N LYS A 533 15.89 -17.89 29.98
CA LYS A 533 14.52 -17.56 29.58
C LYS A 533 14.14 -18.27 28.30
N ASP A 534 12.85 -18.49 28.08
CA ASP A 534 12.35 -18.75 26.73
C ASP A 534 12.38 -17.42 25.96
N TYR A 535 13.24 -17.31 24.94
CA TYR A 535 13.38 -16.06 24.19
C TYR A 535 12.06 -15.59 23.59
N VAL A 536 11.23 -16.51 23.08
CA VAL A 536 9.97 -16.15 22.44
C VAL A 536 8.94 -15.73 23.49
N LYS A 537 8.73 -16.53 24.54
CA LYS A 537 7.64 -16.29 25.50
C LYS A 537 8.01 -15.28 26.59
N ASP A 538 9.18 -15.45 27.20
CA ASP A 538 9.58 -14.71 28.38
C ASP A 538 10.32 -13.40 28.04
N VAL A 539 10.76 -13.25 26.79
CA VAL A 539 11.44 -12.04 26.30
C VAL A 539 10.63 -11.33 25.21
N GLN A 540 10.54 -11.89 24.01
CA GLN A 540 9.95 -11.27 22.84
C GLN A 540 8.47 -10.91 23.07
N ALA A 541 7.62 -11.90 23.34
CA ALA A 541 6.18 -11.70 23.55
C ALA A 541 5.90 -10.86 24.79
N ALA A 542 6.59 -11.14 25.91
CA ALA A 542 6.45 -10.36 27.14
C ALA A 542 6.75 -8.87 26.93
N GLN A 543 7.81 -8.54 26.20
CA GLN A 543 8.14 -7.15 25.84
C GLN A 543 7.07 -6.52 24.95
N MET A 544 6.60 -7.21 23.91
CA MET A 544 5.54 -6.70 23.03
C MET A 544 4.25 -6.42 23.83
N LEU A 545 3.87 -7.31 24.75
CA LEU A 545 2.72 -7.10 25.63
C LEU A 545 2.91 -5.91 26.58
N GLU A 546 4.11 -5.68 27.11
CA GLU A 546 4.40 -4.45 27.86
C GLU A 546 4.17 -3.19 27.01
N LEU A 547 4.59 -3.20 25.74
CA LEU A 547 4.38 -2.08 24.81
C LEU A 547 2.89 -1.82 24.58
N ILE A 548 2.11 -2.88 24.36
CA ILE A 548 0.67 -2.84 24.13
C ILE A 548 -0.05 -2.26 25.35
N HIS A 549 0.18 -2.82 26.54
CA HIS A 549 -0.61 -2.48 27.73
C HIS A 549 -0.21 -1.16 28.39
N ARG A 550 1.04 -0.71 28.23
CA ARG A 550 1.55 0.47 28.96
C ARG A 550 1.64 1.73 28.12
N TYR A 551 1.76 1.61 26.80
CA TYR A 551 2.04 2.75 25.93
C TYR A 551 0.94 3.03 24.91
N ASP A 552 -0.01 2.09 24.73
CA ASP A 552 -1.14 2.22 23.80
C ASP A 552 -0.67 2.53 22.37
N THR A 553 0.32 1.78 21.89
CA THR A 553 0.78 1.90 20.50
C THR A 553 -0.37 1.60 19.53
N GLN A 554 -0.43 2.36 18.44
CA GLN A 554 -1.43 2.25 17.37
C GLN A 554 -0.86 1.55 16.13
N ILE A 555 0.46 1.45 16.01
CA ILE A 555 1.16 0.67 14.99
C ILE A 555 2.13 -0.25 15.71
N MET A 556 2.04 -1.55 15.47
CA MET A 556 3.08 -2.51 15.82
C MET A 556 3.86 -2.81 14.54
N TRP A 557 5.03 -2.21 14.38
CA TRP A 557 5.87 -2.39 13.20
C TRP A 557 6.95 -3.43 13.53
N CYS A 558 6.67 -4.71 13.28
CA CYS A 558 7.61 -5.79 13.54
C CYS A 558 8.71 -5.83 12.48
N ASP A 559 9.81 -6.55 12.74
CA ASP A 559 10.87 -6.70 11.74
C ASP A 559 11.54 -8.07 11.76
N ILE A 560 12.07 -8.47 10.59
CA ILE A 560 12.69 -9.75 10.23
C ILE A 560 11.77 -10.98 10.32
N GLY A 561 10.95 -11.10 11.36
CA GLY A 561 10.11 -12.28 11.61
C GLY A 561 10.89 -13.43 12.26
N GLY A 562 10.60 -14.67 11.85
CA GLY A 562 11.18 -15.89 12.42
C GLY A 562 10.36 -16.49 13.57
N VAL A 563 11.02 -17.19 14.50
CA VAL A 563 10.38 -17.80 15.68
C VAL A 563 9.65 -16.75 16.53
N ASN A 564 8.38 -17.03 16.87
CA ASN A 564 7.48 -16.03 17.44
C ASN A 564 6.32 -16.64 18.25
N ASP A 565 5.60 -15.76 18.95
CA ASP A 565 4.29 -16.01 19.58
C ASP A 565 3.22 -15.02 19.08
N SER A 566 3.35 -14.59 17.82
CA SER A 566 2.59 -13.46 17.27
C SER A 566 1.10 -13.69 17.19
N TYR A 567 0.64 -14.95 17.08
CA TYR A 567 -0.79 -15.26 17.17
C TYR A 567 -1.41 -14.80 18.50
N ASN A 568 -0.74 -15.07 19.62
CA ASN A 568 -1.22 -14.65 20.94
C ASN A 568 -1.05 -13.14 21.13
N VAL A 569 0.10 -12.59 20.76
CA VAL A 569 0.38 -11.16 20.90
C VAL A 569 -0.58 -10.31 20.07
N PHE A 570 -0.85 -10.67 18.81
CA PHE A 570 -1.73 -9.88 17.93
C PHE A 570 -3.20 -10.02 18.32
N ALA A 571 -3.64 -11.22 18.76
CA ALA A 571 -4.97 -11.37 19.34
C ALA A 571 -5.17 -10.42 20.52
N GLU A 572 -4.21 -10.37 21.45
CA GLU A 572 -4.27 -9.44 22.59
C GLU A 572 -4.17 -7.98 22.14
N TYR A 573 -3.31 -7.65 21.18
CA TYR A 573 -3.16 -6.29 20.67
C TYR A 573 -4.48 -5.73 20.10
N PHE A 574 -5.15 -6.50 19.24
CA PHE A 574 -6.42 -6.12 18.65
C PHE A 574 -7.54 -6.05 19.70
N ASN A 575 -7.57 -7.00 20.63
CA ASN A 575 -8.52 -7.01 21.73
C ASN A 575 -8.32 -5.83 22.70
N HIS A 576 -7.07 -5.50 23.04
CA HIS A 576 -6.71 -4.38 23.91
C HIS A 576 -7.15 -3.05 23.31
N GLY A 577 -6.93 -2.81 22.01
CA GLY A 577 -7.39 -1.59 21.34
C GLY A 577 -8.91 -1.44 21.35
N LYS A 578 -9.63 -2.51 20.98
CA LYS A 578 -11.09 -2.46 20.79
C LYS A 578 -11.91 -2.53 22.09
N ASN A 579 -11.44 -3.25 23.11
CA ASN A 579 -12.22 -3.52 24.33
C ASN A 579 -12.12 -2.41 25.38
N ARG A 580 -11.47 -1.29 25.06
CA ARG A 580 -11.36 -0.12 25.94
C ARG A 580 -12.66 0.66 26.05
N PRO A 581 -12.87 1.42 27.14
CA PRO A 581 -13.98 2.36 27.24
C PRO A 581 -13.98 3.42 26.12
N LYS A 582 -12.78 3.79 25.65
CA LYS A 582 -12.56 4.59 24.44
C LYS A 582 -11.72 3.74 23.49
N PRO A 583 -12.36 2.98 22.59
CA PRO A 583 -11.64 2.17 21.62
C PRO A 583 -10.73 3.02 20.75
N TYR A 584 -9.61 2.45 20.34
CA TYR A 584 -8.80 3.00 19.26
C TYR A 584 -8.42 1.86 18.31
N GLU A 585 -8.27 2.22 17.05
CA GLU A 585 -7.89 1.26 16.02
C GLU A 585 -6.36 1.13 15.98
N VAL A 586 -5.92 -0.09 15.72
CA VAL A 586 -4.52 -0.50 15.68
C VAL A 586 -4.18 -1.10 14.32
N THR A 587 -2.90 -1.23 14.00
CA THR A 587 -2.44 -1.89 12.77
C THR A 587 -1.10 -2.60 12.96
N VAL A 588 -0.83 -3.64 12.17
CA VAL A 588 0.42 -4.43 12.18
C VAL A 588 0.95 -4.72 10.77
N ASN A 589 2.27 -4.64 10.59
CA ASN A 589 2.91 -4.93 9.30
C ASN A 589 3.11 -6.45 9.05
N ASN A 590 3.64 -6.80 7.87
CA ASN A 590 3.85 -8.19 7.43
C ASN A 590 5.12 -8.87 7.94
N ARG A 591 5.72 -8.38 9.05
CA ARG A 591 7.00 -8.87 9.56
C ARG A 591 6.92 -9.48 10.96
N GLY A 592 5.72 -9.88 11.37
CA GLY A 592 5.46 -10.55 12.65
C GLY A 592 5.86 -12.02 12.73
N GLY A 593 6.38 -12.62 11.66
CA GLY A 593 6.72 -14.06 11.62
C GLY A 593 5.51 -14.99 11.47
N ILE A 594 4.32 -14.43 11.23
CA ILE A 594 3.10 -15.16 10.85
C ILE A 594 2.56 -14.55 9.56
N PRO A 595 1.73 -15.28 8.79
CA PRO A 595 1.20 -14.76 7.52
C PRO A 595 0.21 -13.62 7.67
N ILE A 596 -0.42 -13.46 8.83
CA ILE A 596 -1.43 -12.44 9.06
C ILE A 596 -0.80 -11.06 9.25
N HIS A 597 -1.32 -10.08 8.52
CA HIS A 597 -0.89 -8.68 8.57
C HIS A 597 -1.95 -7.75 7.99
N ASP A 598 -1.86 -6.47 8.34
CA ASP A 598 -2.77 -5.43 7.83
C ASP A 598 -2.21 -4.73 6.59
N PHE A 599 -0.89 -4.69 6.44
CA PHE A 599 -0.20 -4.07 5.31
C PHE A 599 1.19 -4.67 5.08
N THR A 600 1.66 -4.63 3.82
CA THR A 600 3.01 -5.07 3.44
C THR A 600 4.02 -3.92 3.43
N THR A 601 5.31 -4.21 3.60
CA THR A 601 6.36 -3.18 3.72
C THR A 601 7.53 -3.36 2.73
N PRO A 602 7.39 -2.90 1.47
CA PRO A 602 8.53 -2.82 0.55
C PRO A 602 9.56 -1.77 1.01
N GLU A 603 10.78 -2.19 1.35
CA GLU A 603 11.86 -1.29 1.77
C GLU A 603 12.63 -0.71 0.60
N TYR A 604 12.93 0.59 0.65
CA TYR A 604 13.65 1.34 -0.40
C TYR A 604 13.05 1.22 -1.82
N THR A 605 11.83 0.71 -1.93
CA THR A 605 11.18 0.40 -3.20
C THR A 605 9.71 0.79 -3.21
N THR A 606 9.19 0.98 -4.42
CA THR A 606 7.79 1.26 -4.75
C THR A 606 7.36 0.25 -5.80
N TYR A 607 6.06 0.13 -6.05
CA TYR A 607 5.54 -0.71 -7.12
C TYR A 607 5.48 0.06 -8.44
N ASP A 608 5.48 -0.62 -9.58
CA ASP A 608 5.29 0.04 -10.88
C ASP A 608 3.81 0.40 -11.13
N ASN A 609 2.90 -0.40 -10.58
CA ASN A 609 1.46 -0.29 -10.78
C ASN A 609 0.73 -0.17 -9.43
N THR A 610 -0.58 0.11 -9.50
CA THR A 610 -1.46 0.08 -8.33
C THR A 610 -1.46 -1.30 -7.67
N VAL A 611 -1.23 -1.34 -6.36
CA VAL A 611 -1.48 -2.53 -5.53
C VAL A 611 -2.73 -2.28 -4.70
N VAL A 612 -3.72 -3.18 -4.85
CA VAL A 612 -5.04 -3.03 -4.22
C VAL A 612 -4.97 -3.24 -2.71
N ALA A 613 -4.16 -4.20 -2.26
CA ALA A 613 -3.88 -4.41 -0.85
C ALA A 613 -3.09 -3.23 -0.27
N LYS A 614 -3.27 -2.95 1.03
CA LYS A 614 -2.58 -1.83 1.66
C LYS A 614 -1.09 -2.17 1.85
N TRP A 615 -0.24 -1.18 1.61
CA TRP A 615 1.22 -1.30 1.77
C TRP A 615 1.83 0.02 2.23
N GLU A 616 3.05 -0.04 2.74
CA GLU A 616 3.83 1.10 3.21
C GLU A 616 5.29 0.95 2.78
N SER A 617 5.80 1.90 1.99
CA SER A 617 7.24 1.96 1.70
C SER A 617 7.97 2.64 2.85
N SER A 618 9.10 2.06 3.27
CA SER A 618 10.02 2.70 4.22
C SER A 618 11.42 2.88 3.65
N ARG A 619 12.09 3.96 4.06
CA ARG A 619 13.51 4.22 3.75
C ARG A 619 14.08 5.35 4.60
N GLY A 620 15.40 5.41 4.68
CA GLY A 620 16.16 6.55 5.20
C GLY A 620 15.98 7.83 4.38
N LEU A 621 16.00 8.97 5.09
CA LEU A 621 16.37 10.27 4.53
C LEU A 621 17.87 10.27 4.17
N ASP A 622 18.68 9.54 4.93
CA ASP A 622 20.02 9.10 4.51
C ASP A 622 19.89 8.24 3.23
N PRO A 623 20.88 8.28 2.31
CA PRO A 623 20.84 7.52 1.06
C PRO A 623 20.64 6.00 1.25
N TYR A 624 21.00 5.42 2.39
CA TYR A 624 20.85 3.99 2.61
C TYR A 624 20.69 3.56 4.08
N SER A 625 21.11 4.34 5.07
CA SER A 625 21.01 3.99 6.49
C SER A 625 19.68 4.44 7.09
N TYR A 626 19.17 3.72 8.09
CA TYR A 626 18.12 4.24 8.97
C TYR A 626 18.74 4.97 10.18
N GLY A 627 19.64 4.30 10.90
CA GLY A 627 20.40 4.90 12.00
C GLY A 627 21.28 6.06 11.53
N TYR A 628 21.54 7.01 12.44
CA TYR A 628 22.41 8.16 12.15
C TYR A 628 23.79 7.71 11.65
N ASN A 629 24.19 8.16 10.46
CA ASN A 629 25.52 7.94 9.91
C ASN A 629 26.30 9.26 9.83
N GLN A 630 27.31 9.42 10.68
CA GLN A 630 28.15 10.61 10.73
C GLN A 630 29.05 10.76 9.49
N ALA A 631 29.26 9.69 8.73
CA ALA A 631 30.05 9.73 7.51
C ALA A 631 29.26 10.29 6.31
N THR A 632 27.92 10.34 6.38
CA THR A 632 27.07 10.83 5.29
C THR A 632 27.15 12.36 5.19
N PRO A 633 27.63 12.92 4.06
CA PRO A 633 27.61 14.36 3.83
C PRO A 633 26.18 14.89 3.65
N ASP A 634 25.93 16.14 4.06
CA ASP A 634 24.60 16.77 4.01
C ASP A 634 23.98 16.79 2.59
N ASP A 635 24.79 16.85 1.54
CA ASP A 635 24.33 16.88 0.14
C ASP A 635 23.92 15.52 -0.42
N MET A 636 24.18 14.42 0.31
CA MET A 636 23.75 13.07 -0.05
C MET A 636 22.39 12.68 0.52
N TYR A 637 21.89 13.41 1.52
CA TYR A 637 20.55 13.23 2.05
C TYR A 637 19.50 13.55 0.99
N MET A 638 18.34 12.90 1.07
CA MET A 638 17.21 13.19 0.18
C MET A 638 16.87 14.68 0.19
N THR A 639 16.62 15.24 -0.99
CA THR A 639 16.06 16.59 -1.11
C THR A 639 14.56 16.56 -0.82
N ALA A 640 13.97 17.70 -0.47
CA ALA A 640 12.51 17.82 -0.34
C ALA A 640 11.78 17.42 -1.63
N GLU A 641 12.38 17.70 -2.80
CA GLU A 641 11.86 17.25 -4.09
C GLU A 641 11.76 15.74 -4.19
N ALA A 642 12.85 15.02 -3.83
CA ALA A 642 12.86 13.57 -3.85
C ALA A 642 11.84 12.98 -2.86
N ILE A 643 11.71 13.56 -1.68
CA ILE A 643 10.72 13.15 -0.67
C ILE A 643 9.29 13.32 -1.22
N VAL A 644 8.98 14.48 -1.80
CA VAL A 644 7.65 14.77 -2.36
C VAL A 644 7.35 13.87 -3.57
N HIS A 645 8.33 13.63 -4.45
CA HIS A 645 8.17 12.72 -5.59
C HIS A 645 7.88 11.29 -5.13
N SER A 646 8.64 10.78 -4.15
CA SER A 646 8.38 9.46 -3.56
C SER A 646 6.98 9.40 -2.94
N LEU A 647 6.60 10.39 -2.14
CA LEU A 647 5.29 10.44 -1.50
C LEU A 647 4.14 10.39 -2.53
N VAL A 648 4.21 11.23 -3.57
CA VAL A 648 3.18 11.29 -4.63
C VAL A 648 3.09 9.98 -5.41
N ASP A 649 4.24 9.40 -5.77
CA ASP A 649 4.28 8.11 -6.47
C ASP A 649 3.63 6.99 -5.64
N ILE A 650 4.07 6.84 -4.39
CA ILE A 650 3.59 5.82 -3.46
C ILE A 650 2.08 5.96 -3.22
N VAL A 651 1.61 7.18 -2.93
CA VAL A 651 0.18 7.43 -2.62
C VAL A 651 -0.71 7.15 -3.83
N SER A 652 -0.27 7.50 -5.04
CA SER A 652 -1.02 7.21 -6.27
C SER A 652 -1.20 5.70 -6.53
N LYS A 653 -0.34 4.89 -5.94
CA LYS A 653 -0.32 3.42 -6.04
C LYS A 653 -0.86 2.74 -4.78
N ASN A 654 -1.62 3.48 -3.96
CA ASN A 654 -2.30 3.05 -2.73
C ASN A 654 -1.39 2.88 -1.48
N GLY A 655 -0.11 3.22 -1.57
CA GLY A 655 0.83 3.07 -0.46
C GLY A 655 0.77 4.20 0.57
N ASN A 656 1.40 3.96 1.72
CA ASN A 656 1.89 5.00 2.62
C ASN A 656 3.41 5.11 2.52
N PHE A 657 3.96 6.27 2.89
CA PHE A 657 5.39 6.52 2.93
C PHE A 657 5.86 6.78 4.36
N LEU A 658 6.70 5.90 4.88
CA LEU A 658 7.32 5.99 6.20
C LEU A 658 8.79 6.40 6.04
N LEU A 659 9.03 7.71 6.13
CA LEU A 659 10.37 8.28 5.94
C LEU A 659 11.14 8.26 7.26
N ASP A 660 12.30 7.63 7.27
CA ASP A 660 13.12 7.51 8.45
C ASP A 660 14.08 8.69 8.67
N ILE A 661 14.25 9.03 9.95
CA ILE A 661 15.34 9.86 10.45
C ILE A 661 16.19 9.08 11.46
N GLY A 662 17.49 9.38 11.44
CA GLY A 662 18.46 8.89 12.43
C GLY A 662 18.92 10.02 13.37
N PRO A 663 18.41 10.10 14.61
CA PRO A 663 18.89 11.05 15.61
C PRO A 663 20.29 10.67 16.15
N ARG A 664 21.03 11.67 16.63
CA ARG A 664 22.32 11.46 17.30
C ARG A 664 22.13 10.84 18.69
N ALA A 665 23.15 10.19 19.25
CA ALA A 665 23.11 9.64 20.61
C ALA A 665 22.73 10.64 21.72
N ASP A 666 22.97 11.94 21.52
CA ASP A 666 22.55 12.96 22.49
C ASP A 666 21.05 13.34 22.38
N GLY A 667 20.33 12.81 21.39
CA GLY A 667 18.90 13.07 21.15
C GLY A 667 18.60 14.25 20.21
N THR A 668 19.61 14.87 19.61
CA THR A 668 19.41 15.89 18.58
C THR A 668 19.21 15.28 17.20
N ILE A 669 18.30 15.85 16.41
CA ILE A 669 18.08 15.49 15.00
C ILE A 669 19.00 16.37 14.15
N PRO A 670 19.82 15.81 13.23
CA PRO A 670 20.66 16.58 12.31
C PRO A 670 19.90 17.69 11.58
N GLU A 671 20.51 18.88 11.45
CA GLU A 671 19.84 20.06 10.87
C GLU A 671 19.40 19.86 9.42
N VAL A 672 20.18 19.10 8.63
CA VAL A 672 19.80 18.72 7.27
C VAL A 672 18.47 17.97 7.26
N MET A 673 18.28 16.98 8.14
CA MET A 673 17.02 16.23 8.25
C MET A 673 15.86 17.16 8.65
N GLN A 674 16.06 18.03 9.65
CA GLN A 674 15.03 18.98 10.07
C GLN A 674 14.62 19.93 8.93
N THR A 675 15.59 20.43 8.17
CA THR A 675 15.36 21.32 7.03
C THR A 675 14.53 20.62 5.97
N ARG A 676 14.93 19.40 5.57
CA ARG A 676 14.20 18.61 4.55
C ARG A 676 12.78 18.30 4.98
N LEU A 677 12.58 17.92 6.24
CA LEU A 677 11.25 17.68 6.79
C LEU A 677 10.36 18.93 6.73
N ARG A 678 10.85 20.10 7.16
CA ARG A 678 10.08 21.36 7.08
C ARG A 678 9.79 21.78 5.65
N GLU A 679 10.76 21.65 4.73
CA GLU A 679 10.55 21.95 3.30
C GLU A 679 9.47 21.02 2.68
N THR A 680 9.44 19.74 3.05
CA THR A 680 8.37 18.81 2.66
C THR A 680 7.02 19.24 3.24
N GLY A 681 7.00 19.63 4.52
CA GLY A 681 5.81 20.14 5.19
C GLY A 681 5.23 21.40 4.56
N GLU A 682 6.08 22.33 4.11
CA GLU A 682 5.66 23.52 3.35
C GLU A 682 4.91 23.14 2.07
N TRP A 683 5.36 22.10 1.36
CA TRP A 683 4.66 21.60 0.18
C TRP A 683 3.32 20.94 0.54
N LEU A 684 3.28 20.15 1.62
CA LEU A 684 2.06 19.48 2.11
C LEU A 684 1.03 20.47 2.68
N ALA A 685 1.46 21.60 3.24
CA ALA A 685 0.55 22.66 3.69
C ALA A 685 -0.29 23.25 2.53
N VAL A 686 0.25 23.24 1.31
CA VAL A 686 -0.44 23.72 0.10
C VAL A 686 -1.18 22.59 -0.63
N ASN A 687 -0.56 21.43 -0.74
CA ASN A 687 -1.00 20.35 -1.62
C ASN A 687 -1.59 19.13 -0.88
N GLY A 688 -1.63 19.16 0.45
CA GLY A 688 -1.98 18.02 1.30
C GLY A 688 -3.40 17.49 1.05
N GLU A 689 -4.35 18.32 0.59
CA GLU A 689 -5.68 17.83 0.24
C GLU A 689 -5.68 16.81 -0.92
N ALA A 690 -4.65 16.81 -1.76
CA ALA A 690 -4.47 15.84 -2.83
C ALA A 690 -3.74 14.56 -2.38
N ILE A 691 -3.31 14.51 -1.12
CA ILE A 691 -2.58 13.40 -0.50
C ILE A 691 -3.45 12.75 0.58
N TYR A 692 -3.76 13.48 1.66
CA TYR A 692 -4.53 12.95 2.79
C TYR A 692 -5.97 12.68 2.41
N ASP A 693 -6.51 11.58 2.93
CA ASP A 693 -7.88 11.09 2.70
C ASP A 693 -8.25 10.92 1.22
N THR A 694 -7.23 10.74 0.37
CA THR A 694 -7.40 10.34 -1.02
C THR A 694 -7.24 8.82 -1.17
N THR A 695 -7.66 8.29 -2.30
CA THR A 695 -7.36 6.92 -2.74
C THR A 695 -6.73 6.94 -4.13
N TYR A 696 -6.14 5.81 -4.53
CA TYR A 696 -5.67 5.59 -5.89
C TYR A 696 -6.83 5.69 -6.89
N TRP A 697 -6.54 6.05 -8.14
CA TRP A 697 -7.52 5.94 -9.22
C TRP A 697 -7.52 4.51 -9.78
N ALA A 698 -8.68 3.86 -9.74
CA ALA A 698 -8.80 2.45 -10.12
C ALA A 698 -8.48 2.13 -11.58
N ARG A 699 -8.39 3.14 -12.45
CA ARG A 699 -8.04 2.94 -13.86
C ARG A 699 -6.54 2.91 -14.12
N MET A 700 -5.80 3.79 -13.46
CA MET A 700 -4.35 3.90 -13.58
C MET A 700 -3.79 4.81 -12.48
N ALA A 701 -2.64 4.46 -11.91
CA ALA A 701 -1.93 5.32 -10.96
C ALA A 701 -1.14 6.45 -11.66
N GLN A 702 -0.68 6.22 -12.88
CA GLN A 702 0.26 7.10 -13.58
C GLN A 702 0.02 7.19 -15.09
N LEU A 703 0.48 8.29 -15.69
CA LEU A 703 0.56 8.47 -17.14
C LEU A 703 1.94 9.00 -17.51
N GLY A 704 2.70 8.20 -18.27
CA GLY A 704 4.11 8.48 -18.54
C GLY A 704 4.95 8.49 -17.25
N GLU A 705 6.11 9.15 -17.31
CA GLU A 705 6.98 9.31 -16.13
C GLU A 705 6.49 10.44 -15.21
N ASP A 706 5.81 11.44 -15.76
CA ASP A 706 5.59 12.73 -15.08
C ASP A 706 4.27 12.85 -14.33
N LEU A 707 3.22 12.06 -14.66
CA LEU A 707 1.89 12.26 -14.07
C LEU A 707 1.53 11.14 -13.11
N ARG A 708 0.94 11.52 -11.97
CA ARG A 708 0.31 10.64 -10.99
C ARG A 708 -1.11 11.10 -10.67
N PHE A 709 -1.97 10.18 -10.24
CA PHE A 709 -3.37 10.45 -9.98
C PHE A 709 -3.80 10.01 -8.58
N THR A 710 -4.61 10.85 -7.93
CA THR A 710 -5.31 10.51 -6.68
C THR A 710 -6.75 11.01 -6.77
N VAL A 711 -7.63 10.37 -6.00
CA VAL A 711 -9.06 10.67 -5.99
C VAL A 711 -9.51 10.92 -4.56
N ARG A 712 -10.21 12.02 -4.33
CA ARG A 712 -11.05 12.18 -3.16
C ARG A 712 -12.48 11.90 -3.58
N GLN A 713 -12.98 10.72 -3.20
CA GLN A 713 -14.27 10.22 -3.64
C GLN A 713 -15.38 11.22 -3.35
N ASN A 714 -16.35 11.35 -4.26
CA ASN A 714 -17.44 12.34 -4.24
C ASN A 714 -17.03 13.84 -4.28
N GLU A 715 -15.74 14.18 -4.28
CA GLU A 715 -15.29 15.58 -4.18
C GLU A 715 -14.42 16.04 -5.37
N ALA A 716 -13.31 15.34 -5.63
CA ALA A 716 -12.32 15.85 -6.57
C ALA A 716 -11.40 14.75 -7.14
N PHE A 717 -10.93 15.02 -8.35
CA PHE A 717 -9.85 14.27 -8.99
C PHE A 717 -8.58 15.12 -9.06
N TYR A 718 -7.44 14.54 -8.71
CA TYR A 718 -6.16 15.23 -8.65
C TYR A 718 -5.18 14.68 -9.67
N ILE A 719 -4.50 15.59 -10.37
CA ILE A 719 -3.42 15.29 -11.31
C ILE A 719 -2.14 15.92 -10.75
N HIS A 720 -1.17 15.08 -10.43
CA HIS A 720 0.12 15.51 -9.92
C HIS A 720 1.13 15.48 -11.05
N SER A 721 1.73 16.63 -11.36
CA SER A 721 2.79 16.75 -12.36
C SER A 721 4.14 16.86 -11.67
N LEU A 722 4.96 15.81 -11.78
CA LEU A 722 6.29 15.71 -11.18
C LEU A 722 7.32 16.60 -11.89
N ALA A 723 7.07 16.92 -13.17
CA ALA A 723 7.84 17.89 -13.94
C ALA A 723 7.14 19.25 -13.96
N ALA A 724 7.92 20.32 -14.12
CA ALA A 724 7.36 21.65 -14.31
C ALA A 724 6.50 21.69 -15.60
N PRO A 725 5.20 22.03 -15.53
CA PRO A 725 4.34 22.01 -16.70
C PRO A 725 4.73 23.11 -17.70
N GLY A 726 4.52 22.85 -18.99
CA GLY A 726 4.63 23.86 -20.04
C GLY A 726 3.48 24.87 -20.02
N ALA A 727 3.32 25.65 -21.09
CA ALA A 727 2.16 26.56 -21.22
C ALA A 727 0.82 25.83 -21.32
N LYS A 728 0.85 24.53 -21.62
CA LYS A 728 -0.28 23.62 -21.60
C LYS A 728 0.13 22.31 -20.94
N LEU A 729 -0.79 21.72 -20.20
CA LEU A 729 -0.69 20.34 -19.75
C LEU A 729 -1.73 19.52 -20.50
N THR A 730 -1.29 18.47 -21.20
CA THR A 730 -2.18 17.52 -21.88
C THR A 730 -2.18 16.22 -21.07
N VAL A 731 -3.37 15.76 -20.70
CA VAL A 731 -3.57 14.51 -19.98
C VAL A 731 -4.35 13.56 -20.88
N GLU A 732 -3.62 12.62 -21.49
CA GLU A 732 -4.16 11.58 -22.39
C GLU A 732 -4.70 10.38 -21.60
N ALA A 733 -5.53 10.68 -20.60
CA ALA A 733 -6.23 9.71 -19.78
C ALA A 733 -7.71 10.10 -19.69
N PRO A 734 -8.62 9.14 -19.44
CA PRO A 734 -10.05 9.42 -19.34
C PRO A 734 -10.40 10.09 -18.00
N VAL A 735 -9.89 11.30 -17.77
CA VAL A 735 -10.10 12.09 -16.56
C VAL A 735 -11.61 12.32 -16.35
N PRO A 736 -12.15 12.03 -15.16
CA PRO A 736 -13.58 12.23 -14.87
C PRO A 736 -13.90 13.72 -14.75
N ILE A 737 -14.12 14.38 -15.89
CA ILE A 737 -14.42 15.82 -15.98
C ILE A 737 -15.65 16.07 -16.86
N ARG A 738 -16.49 17.01 -16.43
CA ARG A 738 -17.72 17.44 -17.10
C ARG A 738 -17.73 18.94 -17.37
N SER A 739 -18.56 19.34 -18.33
CA SER A 739 -18.90 20.76 -18.51
C SER A 739 -19.51 21.31 -17.22
N GLY A 740 -18.98 22.43 -16.72
CA GLY A 740 -19.36 23.02 -15.43
C GLY A 740 -18.34 22.76 -14.33
N ASP A 741 -17.54 21.70 -14.42
CA ASP A 741 -16.46 21.44 -13.48
C ASP A 741 -15.36 22.52 -13.56
N LYS A 742 -14.66 22.69 -12.44
CA LYS A 742 -13.63 23.70 -12.31
C LYS A 742 -12.26 23.05 -12.19
N VAL A 743 -11.33 23.49 -13.03
CA VAL A 743 -9.92 23.11 -12.91
C VAL A 743 -9.16 24.23 -12.22
N THR A 744 -8.42 23.88 -11.17
CA THR A 744 -7.52 24.78 -10.44
C THR A 744 -6.15 24.15 -10.28
N LEU A 745 -5.14 24.95 -9.94
CA LEU A 745 -3.84 24.47 -9.48
C LEU A 745 -3.74 24.84 -8.00
N LEU A 746 -3.44 23.88 -7.13
CA LEU A 746 -3.26 24.15 -5.70
C LEU A 746 -2.12 25.16 -5.49
N GLY A 747 -2.33 26.11 -4.58
CA GLY A 747 -1.45 27.27 -4.40
C GLY A 747 -1.69 28.44 -5.39
N TYR A 748 -2.50 28.25 -6.44
CA TYR A 748 -2.85 29.31 -7.40
C TYR A 748 -4.35 29.69 -7.30
N LYS A 749 -4.62 30.97 -7.05
CA LYS A 749 -5.97 31.45 -6.68
C LYS A 749 -7.00 31.47 -7.82
N ARG A 750 -6.59 31.43 -9.09
CA ARG A 750 -7.50 31.60 -10.24
C ARG A 750 -7.80 30.25 -10.89
N PRO A 751 -9.03 30.02 -11.37
CA PRO A 751 -9.32 28.84 -12.18
C PRO A 751 -8.51 28.86 -13.47
N LEU A 752 -8.23 27.67 -13.98
CA LEU A 752 -7.55 27.44 -15.24
C LEU A 752 -8.56 27.20 -16.36
N THR A 753 -8.24 27.65 -17.56
CA THR A 753 -9.01 27.32 -18.75
C THR A 753 -8.62 25.94 -19.22
N TRP A 754 -9.61 25.17 -19.66
CA TRP A 754 -9.41 23.80 -20.10
C TRP A 754 -10.37 23.41 -21.20
N THR A 755 -10.00 22.41 -22.00
CA THR A 755 -10.87 21.79 -23.00
C THR A 755 -10.61 20.28 -23.03
N VAL A 756 -11.62 19.49 -23.38
CA VAL A 756 -11.44 18.06 -23.71
C VAL A 756 -11.46 17.91 -25.22
N ARG A 757 -10.42 17.28 -25.80
CA ARG A 757 -10.31 17.01 -27.23
C ARG A 757 -9.87 15.57 -27.44
N ASN A 758 -10.63 14.81 -28.22
CA ASN A 758 -10.35 13.39 -28.49
C ASN A 758 -10.11 12.55 -27.21
N GLY A 759 -10.85 12.85 -26.14
CA GLY A 759 -10.72 12.18 -24.84
C GLY A 759 -9.57 12.69 -23.95
N ALA A 760 -8.67 13.55 -24.46
CA ALA A 760 -7.60 14.14 -23.67
C ALA A 760 -8.03 15.48 -23.06
N LEU A 761 -7.70 15.68 -21.78
CA LEU A 761 -7.87 16.96 -21.08
C LEU A 761 -6.66 17.86 -21.39
N VAL A 762 -6.92 19.06 -21.91
CA VAL A 762 -5.90 20.08 -22.17
C VAL A 762 -6.16 21.28 -21.27
N ILE A 763 -5.21 21.58 -20.38
CA ILE A 763 -5.28 22.68 -19.41
C ILE A 763 -4.29 23.76 -19.84
N ASP A 764 -4.74 25.02 -19.96
CA ASP A 764 -3.82 26.14 -20.14
C ASP A 764 -3.20 26.53 -18.79
N VAL A 765 -1.87 26.56 -18.74
CA VAL A 765 -1.12 26.81 -17.50
C VAL A 765 -0.36 28.13 -17.66
N PRO A 766 -0.94 29.27 -17.26
CA PRO A 766 -0.29 30.58 -17.38
C PRO A 766 0.98 30.64 -16.54
N GLU A 767 1.90 31.54 -16.88
CA GLU A 767 3.20 31.65 -16.21
C GLU A 767 3.08 31.83 -14.69
N ALA A 768 2.10 32.61 -14.24
CA ALA A 768 1.83 32.80 -12.81
C ALA A 768 1.43 31.50 -12.10
N ALA A 769 0.69 30.61 -12.77
CA ALA A 769 0.34 29.30 -12.22
C ALA A 769 1.58 28.38 -12.18
N ARG A 770 2.38 28.35 -13.26
CA ARG A 770 3.64 27.58 -13.29
C ARG A 770 4.59 27.97 -12.16
N LYS A 771 4.68 29.27 -11.84
CA LYS A 771 5.53 29.78 -10.76
C LYS A 771 4.96 29.57 -9.35
N ALA A 772 3.67 29.24 -9.23
CA ALA A 772 3.01 29.04 -7.94
C ALA A 772 3.29 27.65 -7.34
N GLY A 773 3.59 26.65 -8.17
CA GLY A 773 3.99 25.31 -7.73
C GLY A 773 5.50 25.15 -7.56
N LYS A 774 5.90 24.16 -6.75
CA LYS A 774 7.29 23.76 -6.49
C LYS A 774 7.33 22.25 -6.30
N HIS A 775 8.37 21.57 -6.76
CA HIS A 775 8.58 20.11 -6.71
C HIS A 775 7.57 19.29 -7.51
N VAL A 776 6.27 19.46 -7.22
CA VAL A 776 5.14 18.83 -7.92
C VAL A 776 4.02 19.86 -8.05
N TRP A 777 3.42 19.95 -9.25
CA TRP A 777 2.28 20.82 -9.55
C TRP A 777 0.99 20.02 -9.49
N VAL A 778 0.09 20.37 -8.58
CA VAL A 778 -1.13 19.61 -8.32
C VAL A 778 -2.35 20.31 -8.88
N PHE A 779 -2.91 19.74 -9.94
CA PHE A 779 -4.14 20.22 -10.56
C PHE A 779 -5.33 19.51 -9.93
N LYS A 780 -6.32 20.29 -9.50
CA LYS A 780 -7.58 19.81 -8.95
C LYS A 780 -8.68 19.98 -9.98
N VAL A 781 -9.31 18.88 -10.36
CA VAL A 781 -10.61 18.86 -11.02
C VAL A 781 -11.66 18.78 -9.91
N GLU A 782 -12.25 19.93 -9.59
CA GLU A 782 -13.30 20.06 -8.59
C GLU A 782 -14.64 19.74 -9.24
N TRP A 783 -15.29 18.68 -8.76
CA TRP A 783 -16.56 18.23 -9.28
C TRP A 783 -17.69 19.13 -8.78
N GLN A 784 -18.44 19.72 -9.72
CA GLN A 784 -19.65 20.46 -9.37
C GLN A 784 -20.83 19.50 -9.38
N ASN A 785 -21.62 19.50 -8.29
CA ASN A 785 -22.80 18.66 -8.12
C ASN A 785 -24.06 19.30 -8.71
#